data_AF-A0A2E0ZI83-F1
#
_entry.id   AF-A0A2E0ZI83-F1
#
_cell.length_a   1.000
_cell.length_b   1.000
_cell.length_c   1.000
_cell.angle_alpha   90.00
_cell.angle_beta   90.00
_cell.angle_gamma   90.00
#
_symmetry.space_group_name_H-M   'P 1'
#
loop_
_entity.id
_entity.type
_entity.pdbx_description
1 polymer ?
#
loop_
_entity_poly.entity_id
_entity_poly.type
_entity_poly.pdbx_seq_one_letter_code
_entity_poly.pdbx_strand_id
1 'polypeptide(L)'
;MTLTRTHQIGYALLLLLALTLPFELDQPLLAVGPLAVTNLEMLLGLILLVAVVTWFGDKGSHGGLPLPHRGMVLLLVAGGLFVGTAVLAPEQNSNALKASFRLLSGMVLALAVPVLVHTKRQRIAVLLAILVGGLLVAAIGLPEVWLGREFGWLAPFRGGITVTGQYLRLTGPLDYANHAAVFIEVTVPLLLMAGWLWWKKAGKTAVLLLVVLAMLLLLQASFATLSRASFVTIGVVGVLMVWLLSQGLGSMNPLKKLTTEARRPQSFSIKTLRSFDGAQDKPLRLRGSIFLENQAVRPWLGLVGLVGLLFIVNTVGSDVFRLRFASEGDNGWYQANWQVPPQLTLAANEIQQVPIVVTNAGALTWSSNRAQPINLGGRWIQAESGLQLAEPRWPFAQSIPPGETAEMQIPLRAPSNPGEYTLIWDVVHEQITWFGEKSGVFATSVVRVLPSNNRSPFPEPDSVAPAWDYALPIPERSTLWRLALQFIGERPFLGIGLDNFRLQYGRLLNADSWNETIHTNNWYLEFLVGGGLLAALPFFVWLAWEGLLAWRVLRRPPVDPWLLAILAGLLAFLIHGLLDFFLLFNSTGLLFWLLVGLWWQWLKENKSPQIGDYGSRQITFFLSLRLCASALSFSRKV
;
A
#
# COMPACT_ATOMS: atom_id res chain seq x y z
N MET A 1 -20.24 28.30 24.16
CA MET A 1 -19.05 28.96 23.56
C MET A 1 -19.23 28.96 22.06
N THR A 2 -19.40 30.14 21.46
CA THR A 2 -19.44 30.32 20.00
C THR A 2 -18.03 30.14 19.44
N LEU A 3 -17.84 29.16 18.55
CA LEU A 3 -16.58 29.01 17.79
C LEU A 3 -16.33 30.30 17.00
N THR A 4 -15.10 30.81 17.02
CA THR A 4 -14.73 31.96 16.19
C THR A 4 -14.89 31.60 14.69
N ARG A 5 -15.08 32.60 13.82
CA ARG A 5 -15.23 32.36 12.37
C ARG A 5 -14.05 31.56 11.79
N THR A 6 -12.84 31.77 12.29
CA THR A 6 -11.63 31.06 11.83
C THR A 6 -11.68 29.56 12.10
N HIS A 7 -12.24 29.14 13.25
CA HIS A 7 -12.47 27.73 13.55
C HIS A 7 -13.44 27.07 12.56
N GLN A 8 -14.55 27.76 12.25
CA GLN A 8 -15.56 27.23 11.33
C GLN A 8 -14.98 27.04 9.94
N ILE A 9 -14.17 28.00 9.47
CA ILE A 9 -13.45 27.92 8.19
C ILE A 9 -12.47 26.74 8.20
N GLY A 10 -11.59 26.66 9.20
CA GLY A 10 -10.59 25.59 9.25
C GLY A 10 -11.21 24.19 9.34
N TYR A 11 -12.31 24.04 10.09
CA TYR A 11 -13.08 22.79 10.14
C TYR A 11 -13.72 22.44 8.78
N ALA A 12 -14.31 23.43 8.09
CA ALA A 12 -14.89 23.21 6.77
C ALA A 12 -13.82 22.79 5.74
N LEU A 13 -12.63 23.37 5.80
CA LEU A 13 -11.50 22.99 4.96
C LEU A 13 -11.00 21.57 5.26
N LEU A 14 -10.99 21.14 6.53
CA LEU A 14 -10.66 19.75 6.87
C LEU A 14 -11.69 18.75 6.36
N LEU A 15 -12.99 19.10 6.36
CA LEU A 15 -14.02 18.27 5.74
C LEU A 15 -13.84 18.18 4.23
N LEU A 16 -13.53 19.31 3.58
CA LEU A 16 -13.25 19.36 2.15
C LEU A 16 -12.04 18.47 1.85
N LEU A 17 -10.94 18.62 2.59
CA LEU A 17 -9.73 17.80 2.42
C LEU A 17 -10.08 16.32 2.53
N ALA A 18 -10.72 15.91 3.63
CA ALA A 18 -11.08 14.52 3.87
C ALA A 18 -11.92 13.89 2.74
N LEU A 19 -12.81 14.67 2.13
CA LEU A 19 -13.65 14.22 1.01
C LEU A 19 -12.87 14.17 -0.31
N THR A 20 -11.97 15.12 -0.55
CA THR A 20 -11.24 15.26 -1.82
C THR A 20 -9.92 14.53 -1.86
N LEU A 21 -9.46 13.90 -0.77
CA LEU A 21 -8.20 13.13 -0.76
C LEU A 21 -8.03 12.16 -1.94
N PRO A 22 -9.08 11.44 -2.42
CA PRO A 22 -8.95 10.58 -3.60
C PRO A 22 -8.81 11.29 -4.94
N PHE A 23 -9.06 12.60 -5.00
CA PHE A 23 -9.17 13.40 -6.23
C PHE A 23 -8.04 14.43 -6.29
N GLU A 24 -6.80 13.95 -6.27
CA GLU A 24 -5.64 14.79 -6.55
C GLU A 24 -5.55 15.05 -8.05
N LEU A 25 -5.21 16.26 -8.48
CA LEU A 25 -4.94 16.54 -9.89
C LEU A 25 -3.53 16.09 -10.26
N ASP A 26 -3.41 15.33 -11.34
CA ASP A 26 -2.13 14.89 -11.91
C ASP A 26 -1.29 16.09 -12.36
N GLN A 27 -1.95 17.09 -12.97
CA GLN A 27 -1.33 18.36 -13.30
C GLN A 27 -1.42 19.36 -12.14
N PRO A 28 -0.29 19.99 -11.75
CA PRO A 28 -0.29 20.98 -10.68
C PRO A 28 -1.09 22.23 -11.08
N LEU A 29 -1.80 22.82 -10.10
CA LEU A 29 -2.51 24.08 -10.29
C LEU A 29 -1.57 25.27 -10.41
N LEU A 30 -0.42 25.19 -9.74
CA LEU A 30 0.61 26.22 -9.75
C LEU A 30 1.98 25.55 -9.83
N ALA A 31 2.80 25.98 -10.79
CA ALA A 31 4.19 25.56 -10.93
C ALA A 31 5.10 26.79 -10.85
N VAL A 32 5.95 26.87 -9.82
CA VAL A 32 6.97 27.92 -9.65
C VAL A 32 8.33 27.26 -9.49
N GLY A 33 9.06 27.14 -10.60
CA GLY A 33 10.33 26.42 -10.64
C GLY A 33 10.14 24.94 -10.28
N PRO A 34 10.90 24.38 -9.31
CA PRO A 34 10.77 22.97 -8.91
C PRO A 34 9.54 22.68 -8.03
N LEU A 35 8.81 23.72 -7.59
CA LEU A 35 7.62 23.60 -6.77
C LEU A 35 6.39 23.43 -7.67
N ALA A 36 5.81 22.25 -7.62
CA ALA A 36 4.52 21.94 -8.22
C ALA A 36 3.51 21.81 -7.07
N VAL A 37 2.43 22.58 -7.12
CA VAL A 37 1.38 22.63 -6.09
C VAL A 37 0.10 22.05 -6.67
N THR A 38 -0.32 20.89 -6.16
CA THR A 38 -1.60 20.27 -6.54
C THR A 38 -2.79 20.93 -5.83
N ASN A 39 -4.01 20.57 -6.21
CA ASN A 39 -5.22 20.99 -5.52
C ASN A 39 -5.22 20.59 -4.02
N LEU A 40 -4.66 19.42 -3.68
CA LEU A 40 -4.53 18.99 -2.29
C LEU A 40 -3.48 19.78 -1.52
N GLU A 41 -2.34 20.09 -2.14
CA GLU A 41 -1.28 20.89 -1.51
C GLU A 41 -1.73 22.35 -1.29
N MET A 42 -2.49 22.92 -2.23
CA MET A 42 -3.10 24.25 -2.06
C MET A 42 -4.10 24.26 -0.90
N LEU A 43 -4.97 23.24 -0.82
CA LEU A 43 -5.93 23.10 0.28
C LEU A 43 -5.23 22.90 1.63
N LEU A 44 -4.18 22.09 1.66
CA LEU A 44 -3.32 21.91 2.83
C LEU A 44 -2.72 23.25 3.27
N GLY A 45 -2.14 24.02 2.35
CA GLY A 45 -1.58 25.34 2.65
C GLY A 45 -2.60 26.27 3.32
N LEU A 46 -3.84 26.30 2.81
CA LEU A 46 -4.91 27.10 3.40
C LEU A 46 -5.32 26.60 4.80
N ILE A 47 -5.40 25.28 5.01
CA ILE A 47 -5.67 24.69 6.33
C ILE A 47 -4.60 25.09 7.33
N LEU A 48 -3.33 24.99 6.95
CA LEU A 48 -2.20 25.35 7.81
C LEU A 48 -2.22 26.85 8.15
N LEU A 49 -2.46 27.71 7.16
CA LEU A 49 -2.60 29.16 7.37
C LEU A 49 -3.73 29.48 8.37
N VAL A 50 -4.91 28.89 8.18
CA VAL A 50 -6.06 29.10 9.08
C VAL A 50 -5.78 28.55 10.47
N ALA A 51 -5.06 27.42 10.59
CA ALA A 51 -4.66 26.86 11.87
C ALA A 51 -3.71 27.81 12.63
N VAL A 52 -2.74 28.41 11.94
CA VAL A 52 -1.84 29.41 12.53
C VAL A 52 -2.62 30.63 13.01
N VAL A 53 -3.47 31.22 12.17
CA VAL A 53 -4.30 32.38 12.53
C VAL A 53 -5.20 32.07 13.73
N THR A 54 -5.84 30.90 13.71
CA THR A 54 -6.74 30.46 14.79
C THR A 54 -6.00 30.30 16.10
N TRP A 55 -4.82 29.69 16.08
CA TRP A 55 -3.99 29.56 17.28
C TRP A 55 -3.60 30.92 17.85
N PHE A 56 -3.03 31.83 17.04
CA PHE A 56 -2.61 33.14 17.53
C PHE A 56 -3.78 33.96 18.07
N GLY A 57 -4.97 33.84 17.48
CA GLY A 57 -6.20 34.49 17.96
C GLY A 57 -6.71 33.94 19.30
N ASP A 58 -6.49 32.66 19.59
CA ASP A 58 -6.98 31.97 20.79
C ASP A 58 -6.04 32.08 22.02
N LYS A 59 -4.86 32.72 21.88
CA LYS A 59 -3.88 32.88 22.97
C LYS A 59 -4.44 33.54 24.24
N GLY A 60 -5.61 34.19 24.18
CA GLY A 60 -6.29 34.81 25.32
C GLY A 60 -7.37 33.98 26.02
N SER A 61 -7.85 32.85 25.45
CA SER A 61 -9.05 32.13 25.94
C SER A 61 -8.80 30.66 26.28
N HIS A 62 -7.81 30.01 25.67
CA HIS A 62 -7.41 28.63 25.99
C HIS A 62 -5.88 28.52 25.97
N GLY A 63 -5.30 28.12 27.11
CA GLY A 63 -3.86 28.12 27.32
C GLY A 63 -3.06 27.29 26.29
N GLY A 64 -2.27 27.98 25.48
CA GLY A 64 -1.17 27.43 24.68
C GLY A 64 -1.53 26.37 23.64
N LEU A 65 -0.52 25.87 22.92
CA LEU A 65 -0.60 24.50 22.40
C LEU A 65 -1.14 23.61 23.52
N PRO A 66 -1.96 22.59 23.23
CA PRO A 66 -2.06 21.47 24.17
C PRO A 66 -0.61 21.07 24.48
N LEU A 67 -0.14 21.29 25.72
CA LEU A 67 1.23 21.00 26.16
C LEU A 67 1.72 19.78 25.39
N PRO A 68 2.77 19.89 24.57
CA PRO A 68 3.08 18.83 23.64
C PRO A 68 3.28 17.57 24.47
N HIS A 69 2.38 16.59 24.32
CA HIS A 69 2.73 15.28 24.81
C HIS A 69 4.04 14.95 24.08
N ARG A 70 5.02 14.38 24.78
CA ARG A 70 6.41 14.25 24.30
C ARG A 70 6.52 13.74 22.85
N GLY A 71 5.56 12.93 22.40
CA GLY A 71 5.38 12.52 21.00
C GLY A 71 5.33 13.65 19.96
N MET A 72 4.65 14.78 20.19
CA MET A 72 4.59 15.89 19.22
C MET A 72 5.96 16.55 19.00
N VAL A 73 6.72 16.76 20.08
CA VAL A 73 8.09 17.31 19.99
C VAL A 73 8.98 16.32 19.24
N LEU A 74 8.89 15.03 19.59
CA LEU A 74 9.69 13.99 18.95
C LEU A 74 9.40 13.89 17.45
N LEU A 75 8.13 14.04 17.05
CA LEU A 75 7.75 14.05 15.65
C LEU A 75 8.36 15.25 14.90
N LEU A 76 8.29 16.45 15.47
CA LEU A 76 8.88 17.65 14.85
C LEU A 76 10.40 17.57 14.75
N VAL A 77 11.06 17.01 15.78
CA VAL A 77 12.49 16.72 15.74
C VAL A 77 12.80 15.75 14.61
N ALA A 78 12.05 14.65 14.48
CA ALA A 78 12.23 13.71 13.38
C ALA A 78 12.06 14.37 12.01
N GLY A 79 11.01 15.17 11.81
CA GLY A 79 10.78 15.92 10.57
C GLY A 79 11.93 16.90 10.25
N GLY A 80 12.41 17.65 11.25
CA GLY A 80 13.57 18.53 11.09
C GLY A 80 14.85 17.77 10.75
N LEU A 81 15.05 16.58 11.32
CA LEU A 81 16.20 15.73 11.01
C LEU A 81 16.12 15.17 9.59
N PHE A 82 14.93 14.80 9.08
CA PHE A 82 14.78 14.41 7.67
C PHE A 82 15.16 15.54 6.72
N VAL A 83 14.74 16.77 7.00
CA VAL A 83 15.16 17.95 6.24
C VAL A 83 16.67 18.15 6.34
N GLY A 84 17.25 18.03 7.54
CA GLY A 84 18.69 18.14 7.75
C GLY A 84 19.49 17.09 6.97
N THR A 85 19.06 15.83 6.98
CA THR A 85 19.69 14.74 6.20
C THR A 85 19.51 14.93 4.70
N ALA A 86 18.39 15.51 4.26
CA ALA A 86 18.16 15.83 2.85
C ALA A 86 19.11 16.93 2.33
N VAL A 87 19.41 17.94 3.14
CA VAL A 87 20.44 18.95 2.80
C VAL A 87 21.82 18.32 2.66
N LEU A 88 22.12 17.32 3.50
CA LEU A 88 23.39 16.59 3.52
C LEU A 88 23.42 15.37 2.58
N ALA A 89 22.39 15.18 1.75
CA ALA A 89 22.33 14.08 0.80
C ALA A 89 23.47 14.22 -0.24
N PRO A 90 24.18 13.13 -0.56
CA PRO A 90 25.36 13.19 -1.44
C PRO A 90 24.99 13.57 -2.88
N GLU A 91 23.82 13.14 -3.34
CA GLU A 91 23.28 13.34 -4.68
C GLU A 91 21.78 13.65 -4.57
N GLN A 92 21.21 14.33 -5.57
CA GLN A 92 19.76 14.58 -5.66
C GLN A 92 19.17 15.26 -4.39
N ASN A 93 19.90 16.18 -3.77
CA ASN A 93 19.48 16.87 -2.55
C ASN A 93 18.16 17.66 -2.72
N SER A 94 17.89 18.22 -3.90
CA SER A 94 16.65 18.91 -4.23
C SER A 94 15.42 17.98 -4.17
N ASN A 95 15.56 16.75 -4.68
CA ASN A 95 14.54 15.72 -4.61
C ASN A 95 14.30 15.28 -3.15
N ALA A 96 15.38 15.04 -2.41
CA ALA A 96 15.29 14.70 -0.99
C ALA A 96 14.65 15.80 -0.13
N LEU A 97 14.93 17.07 -0.43
CA LEU A 97 14.31 18.22 0.22
C LEU A 97 12.81 18.27 -0.09
N LYS A 98 12.41 18.10 -1.36
CA LYS A 98 11.00 18.06 -1.77
C LYS A 98 10.24 16.97 -1.01
N ALA A 99 10.79 15.75 -0.96
CA ALA A 99 10.25 14.64 -0.20
C ALA A 99 10.13 14.94 1.30
N SER A 100 11.18 15.50 1.90
CA SER A 100 11.22 15.82 3.33
C SER A 100 10.24 16.95 3.71
N PHE A 101 10.07 17.96 2.85
CA PHE A 101 9.07 19.01 3.05
C PHE A 101 7.64 18.49 2.93
N ARG A 102 7.38 17.55 2.01
CA ARG A 102 6.07 16.89 1.91
C ARG A 102 5.77 16.04 3.16
N LEU A 103 6.77 15.31 3.66
CA LEU A 103 6.63 14.60 4.93
C LEU A 103 6.33 15.58 6.09
N LEU A 104 7.07 16.68 6.18
CA LEU A 104 6.91 17.69 7.21
C LEU A 104 5.55 18.39 7.13
N SER A 105 5.06 18.74 5.95
CA SER A 105 3.75 19.40 5.79
C SER A 105 2.61 18.50 6.29
N GLY A 106 2.70 17.19 6.05
CA GLY A 106 1.82 16.20 6.64
C GLY A 106 1.92 16.14 8.18
N MET A 107 3.13 16.11 8.75
CA MET A 107 3.31 16.16 10.21
C MET A 107 2.67 17.42 10.82
N VAL A 108 2.81 18.57 10.16
CA VAL A 108 2.20 19.83 10.59
C VAL A 108 0.66 19.79 10.45
N LEU A 109 0.11 19.11 9.44
CA LEU A 109 -1.33 18.85 9.35
C LEU A 109 -1.83 18.10 10.61
N ALA A 110 -1.14 17.06 11.05
CA ALA A 110 -1.52 16.33 12.27
C ALA A 110 -1.57 17.24 13.51
N LEU A 111 -0.68 18.23 13.61
CA LEU A 111 -0.68 19.25 14.67
C LEU A 111 -1.81 20.28 14.51
N ALA A 112 -2.24 20.58 13.29
CA ALA A 112 -3.32 21.51 13.00
C ALA A 112 -4.71 20.94 13.36
N VAL A 113 -4.92 19.61 13.25
CA VAL A 113 -6.25 19.00 13.51
C VAL A 113 -6.77 19.29 14.92
N PRO A 114 -6.01 19.09 16.02
CA PRO A 114 -6.48 19.42 17.38
C PRO A 114 -6.72 20.92 17.64
N VAL A 115 -6.22 21.81 16.77
CA VAL A 115 -6.49 23.26 16.80
C VAL A 115 -7.82 23.56 16.14
N LEU A 116 -8.14 22.89 15.04
CA LEU A 116 -9.33 23.17 14.21
C LEU A 116 -10.57 22.33 14.59
N VAL A 117 -10.37 21.17 15.22
CA VAL A 117 -11.44 20.24 15.60
C VAL A 117 -11.56 20.18 17.13
N HIS A 118 -12.71 20.61 17.66
CA HIS A 118 -12.92 20.76 19.11
C HIS A 118 -13.90 19.79 19.72
N THR A 119 -14.82 19.26 18.91
CA THR A 119 -15.92 18.43 19.42
C THR A 119 -15.90 17.03 18.84
N LYS A 120 -16.37 16.05 19.62
CA LYS A 120 -16.67 14.70 19.11
C LYS A 120 -17.50 14.70 17.81
N ARG A 121 -18.47 15.61 17.67
CA ARG A 121 -19.30 15.70 16.45
C ARG A 121 -18.48 16.09 15.22
N GLN A 122 -17.60 17.09 15.35
CA GLN A 122 -16.71 17.50 14.26
C GLN A 122 -15.74 16.37 13.88
N ARG A 123 -15.12 15.69 14.87
CA ARG A 123 -14.26 14.52 14.62
C ARG A 123 -15.00 13.44 13.83
N ILE A 124 -16.22 13.08 14.25
CA ILE A 124 -17.03 12.06 13.55
C ILE A 124 -17.35 12.51 12.12
N ALA A 125 -17.65 13.78 11.89
CA ALA A 125 -17.94 14.26 10.54
C ALA A 125 -16.73 14.15 9.60
N VAL A 126 -15.51 14.44 10.09
CA VAL A 126 -14.27 14.24 9.31
C VAL A 126 -14.06 12.76 9.00
N LEU A 127 -14.27 11.86 9.98
CA LEU A 127 -14.19 10.40 9.76
C LEU A 127 -15.23 9.92 8.74
N LEU A 128 -16.44 10.48 8.77
CA LEU A 128 -17.48 10.17 7.78
C LEU A 128 -17.12 10.70 6.38
N ALA A 129 -16.45 11.86 6.27
CA ALA A 129 -15.97 12.37 5.00
C ALA A 129 -14.90 11.44 4.38
N ILE A 130 -13.96 10.93 5.20
CA ILE A 130 -13.00 9.89 4.78
C ILE A 130 -13.74 8.63 4.30
N LEU A 131 -14.74 8.19 5.06
CA LEU A 131 -15.56 7.02 4.71
C LEU A 131 -16.25 7.19 3.35
N VAL A 132 -16.82 8.37 3.08
CA VAL A 132 -17.41 8.70 1.78
C VAL A 132 -16.35 8.66 0.68
N GLY A 133 -15.17 9.22 0.91
CA GLY A 133 -14.05 9.15 -0.04
C GLY A 133 -13.70 7.72 -0.46
N GLY A 134 -13.59 6.79 0.51
CA GLY A 134 -13.27 5.39 0.20
C GLY A 134 -14.41 4.64 -0.51
N LEU A 135 -15.66 4.96 -0.18
CA LEU A 135 -16.82 4.44 -0.92
C LEU A 135 -16.86 4.96 -2.37
N LEU A 136 -16.47 6.22 -2.60
CA LEU A 136 -16.36 6.78 -3.95
C LEU A 136 -15.25 6.08 -4.75
N VAL A 137 -14.08 5.84 -4.16
CA VAL A 137 -13.00 5.07 -4.80
C VAL A 137 -13.51 3.70 -5.26
N ALA A 138 -14.23 2.98 -4.39
CA ALA A 138 -14.80 1.67 -4.73
C ALA A 138 -15.90 1.76 -5.80
N ALA A 139 -16.83 2.71 -5.66
CA ALA A 139 -17.96 2.87 -6.57
C ALA A 139 -17.55 3.34 -7.98
N ILE A 140 -16.47 4.11 -8.09
CA ILE A 140 -15.91 4.57 -9.36
C ILE A 140 -15.04 3.48 -9.99
N GLY A 141 -14.14 2.88 -9.22
CA GLY A 141 -13.12 1.98 -9.74
C GLY A 141 -13.62 0.57 -10.10
N LEU A 142 -14.63 0.03 -9.40
CA LEU A 142 -15.16 -1.30 -9.71
C LEU A 142 -15.77 -1.39 -11.12
N PRO A 143 -16.62 -0.43 -11.56
CA PRO A 143 -17.08 -0.39 -12.94
C PRO A 143 -15.97 -0.37 -13.99
N GLU A 144 -14.86 0.33 -13.77
CA GLU A 144 -13.73 0.34 -14.73
C GLU A 144 -13.12 -1.05 -14.90
N VAL A 145 -12.89 -1.75 -13.79
CA VAL A 145 -12.37 -3.13 -13.78
C VAL A 145 -13.36 -4.10 -14.42
N TRP A 146 -14.66 -3.99 -14.10
CA TRP A 146 -15.69 -4.89 -14.65
C TRP A 146 -15.94 -4.68 -16.14
N LEU A 147 -15.86 -3.44 -16.61
CA LEU A 147 -16.04 -3.10 -18.02
C LEU A 147 -14.76 -3.23 -18.83
N GLY A 148 -13.61 -3.45 -18.18
CA GLY A 148 -12.30 -3.51 -18.83
C GLY A 148 -11.92 -2.24 -19.57
N ARG A 149 -12.43 -1.07 -19.13
CA ARG A 149 -12.23 0.21 -19.80
C ARG A 149 -12.07 1.35 -18.80
N GLU A 150 -11.26 2.34 -19.19
CA GLU A 150 -11.09 3.58 -18.45
C GLU A 150 -12.24 4.55 -18.69
N PHE A 151 -12.60 5.31 -17.65
CA PHE A 151 -13.46 6.48 -17.79
C PHE A 151 -12.65 7.74 -18.07
N GLY A 152 -12.82 8.33 -19.26
CA GLY A 152 -12.06 9.50 -19.68
C GLY A 152 -12.19 10.75 -18.79
N TRP A 153 -13.25 10.86 -17.97
CA TRP A 153 -13.38 11.97 -17.01
C TRP A 153 -12.42 11.87 -15.82
N LEU A 154 -11.75 10.72 -15.64
CA LEU A 154 -10.72 10.52 -14.62
C LEU A 154 -9.32 10.99 -15.04
N ALA A 155 -9.12 11.30 -16.33
CA ALA A 155 -7.83 11.77 -16.85
C ALA A 155 -7.22 12.97 -16.11
N PRO A 156 -7.99 13.92 -15.53
CA PRO A 156 -7.40 14.99 -14.73
C PRO A 156 -6.81 14.53 -13.38
N PHE A 157 -7.25 13.37 -12.87
CA PHE A 157 -6.87 12.89 -11.54
C PHE A 157 -5.81 11.79 -11.56
N ARG A 158 -5.57 11.19 -12.73
CA ARG A 158 -4.54 10.18 -12.90
C ARG A 158 -3.91 10.23 -14.28
N GLY A 159 -2.58 10.15 -14.33
CA GLY A 159 -1.81 10.16 -15.58
C GLY A 159 -1.95 8.87 -16.42
N GLY A 160 -2.48 7.79 -15.87
CA GLY A 160 -2.72 6.54 -16.60
C GLY A 160 -3.33 5.41 -15.77
N ILE A 161 -3.59 4.28 -16.43
CA ILE A 161 -4.12 3.08 -15.77
C ILE A 161 -3.00 2.23 -15.16
N THR A 162 -3.27 1.64 -14.00
CA THR A 162 -2.36 0.63 -13.43
C THR A 162 -2.80 -0.76 -13.89
N VAL A 163 -1.86 -1.52 -14.48
CA VAL A 163 -2.09 -2.91 -14.91
C VAL A 163 -1.16 -3.90 -14.20
N THR A 164 -1.48 -5.18 -14.26
CA THR A 164 -0.56 -6.29 -13.95
C THR A 164 -0.73 -7.34 -15.02
N GLY A 165 0.33 -7.57 -15.81
CA GLY A 165 0.18 -8.20 -17.12
C GLY A 165 -0.88 -7.47 -17.96
N GLN A 166 -1.88 -8.22 -18.43
CA GLN A 166 -3.03 -7.70 -19.21
C GLN A 166 -4.19 -7.17 -18.35
N TYR A 167 -4.14 -7.33 -17.03
CA TYR A 167 -5.30 -7.11 -16.17
C TYR A 167 -5.30 -5.70 -15.57
N LEU A 168 -6.41 -5.00 -15.74
CA LEU A 168 -6.65 -3.70 -15.11
C LEU A 168 -6.76 -3.87 -13.59
N ARG A 169 -6.05 -3.00 -12.85
CA ARG A 169 -6.14 -2.91 -11.40
C ARG A 169 -7.05 -1.74 -11.01
N LEU A 170 -7.83 -1.93 -9.96
CA LEU A 170 -8.65 -0.84 -9.42
C LEU A 170 -7.77 0.25 -8.84
N THR A 171 -7.93 1.46 -9.38
CA THR A 171 -7.33 2.71 -8.88
C THR A 171 -8.41 3.73 -8.52
N GLY A 172 -9.53 3.73 -9.26
CA GLY A 172 -10.54 4.78 -9.15
C GLY A 172 -9.93 6.14 -9.50
N PRO A 173 -10.21 7.21 -8.74
CA PRO A 173 -9.60 8.52 -9.00
C PRO A 173 -8.14 8.64 -8.54
N LEU A 174 -7.57 7.63 -7.90
CA LEU A 174 -6.17 7.65 -7.45
C LEU A 174 -5.23 7.21 -8.58
N ASP A 175 -3.96 7.65 -8.52
CA ASP A 175 -2.94 7.29 -9.52
C ASP A 175 -2.55 5.81 -9.52
N TYR A 176 -2.47 5.21 -8.32
CA TYR A 176 -1.89 3.88 -8.15
C TYR A 176 -2.84 2.94 -7.41
N ALA A 177 -2.90 1.69 -7.87
CA ALA A 177 -3.80 0.69 -7.30
C ALA A 177 -3.47 0.37 -5.83
N ASN A 178 -2.20 0.48 -5.43
CA ASN A 178 -1.84 0.31 -4.03
C ASN A 178 -2.33 1.48 -3.15
N HIS A 179 -2.40 2.70 -3.68
CA HIS A 179 -2.96 3.84 -2.95
C HIS A 179 -4.46 3.66 -2.72
N ALA A 180 -5.17 3.17 -3.75
CA ALA A 180 -6.59 2.79 -3.61
C ALA A 180 -6.79 1.71 -2.55
N ALA A 181 -5.92 0.69 -2.53
CA ALA A 181 -5.93 -0.36 -1.51
C ALA A 181 -5.81 0.20 -0.08
N VAL A 182 -4.80 1.01 0.21
CA VAL A 182 -4.60 1.60 1.55
C VAL A 182 -5.78 2.48 1.95
N PHE A 183 -6.30 3.28 1.02
CA PHE A 183 -7.46 4.15 1.29
C PHE A 183 -8.69 3.31 1.69
N ILE A 184 -8.94 2.21 0.97
CA ILE A 184 -10.03 1.27 1.27
C ILE A 184 -9.79 0.57 2.62
N GLU A 185 -8.56 0.13 2.91
CA GLU A 185 -8.18 -0.52 4.17
C GLU A 185 -8.46 0.36 5.39
N VAL A 186 -8.22 1.66 5.28
CA VAL A 186 -8.57 2.66 6.31
C VAL A 186 -10.08 2.86 6.41
N THR A 187 -10.79 2.74 5.29
CA THR A 187 -12.24 2.96 5.22
C THR A 187 -13.05 1.80 5.80
N VAL A 188 -12.58 0.57 5.67
CA VAL A 188 -13.20 -0.65 6.23
C VAL A 188 -13.51 -0.55 7.73
N PRO A 189 -12.56 -0.22 8.63
CA PRO A 189 -12.85 -0.11 10.05
C PRO A 189 -13.79 1.06 10.38
N LEU A 190 -13.76 2.15 9.59
CA LEU A 190 -14.71 3.27 9.72
C LEU A 190 -16.13 2.81 9.40
N LEU A 191 -16.34 2.14 8.27
CA LEU A 191 -17.65 1.60 7.87
C LEU A 191 -18.14 0.57 8.89
N LEU A 192 -17.24 -0.30 9.36
CA LEU A 192 -17.59 -1.37 10.30
C LEU A 192 -18.14 -0.79 11.61
N MET A 193 -17.44 0.19 12.20
CA MET A 193 -17.88 0.80 13.46
C MET A 193 -19.08 1.73 13.26
N ALA A 194 -19.13 2.50 12.17
CA ALA A 194 -20.28 3.35 11.85
C ALA A 194 -21.55 2.51 11.66
N GLY A 195 -21.46 1.46 10.85
CA GLY A 195 -22.55 0.56 10.55
C GLY A 195 -23.06 -0.19 11.77
N TRP A 196 -22.15 -0.66 12.63
CA TRP A 196 -22.51 -1.26 13.91
C TRP A 196 -23.32 -0.30 14.79
N LEU A 197 -22.87 0.96 14.91
CA LEU A 197 -23.57 1.99 15.69
C LEU A 197 -24.94 2.35 15.10
N TRP A 198 -25.03 2.51 13.77
CA TRP A 198 -26.28 2.81 13.09
C TRP A 198 -27.29 1.68 13.23
N TRP A 199 -26.86 0.44 13.06
CA TRP A 199 -27.73 -0.73 13.24
C TRP A 199 -28.23 -0.85 14.67
N LYS A 200 -27.34 -0.70 15.67
CA LYS A 200 -27.71 -0.71 17.09
C LYS A 200 -28.70 0.41 17.47
N LYS A 201 -28.58 1.59 16.84
CA LYS A 201 -29.49 2.72 17.07
C LYS A 201 -30.84 2.55 16.38
N ALA A 202 -30.85 2.08 15.14
CA ALA A 202 -32.06 1.99 14.32
C ALA A 202 -32.87 0.71 14.59
N GLY A 203 -32.21 -0.39 14.93
CA GLY A 203 -32.84 -1.71 15.09
C GLY A 203 -33.43 -2.29 13.79
N LYS A 204 -33.09 -1.74 12.62
CA LYS A 204 -33.68 -2.11 11.32
C LYS A 204 -32.75 -3.02 10.52
N THR A 205 -33.30 -4.12 9.99
CA THR A 205 -32.59 -5.05 9.08
C THR A 205 -32.07 -4.33 7.83
N ALA A 206 -32.82 -3.36 7.30
CA ALA A 206 -32.41 -2.57 6.13
C ALA A 206 -31.07 -1.84 6.35
N VAL A 207 -30.82 -1.31 7.55
CA VAL A 207 -29.54 -0.64 7.87
C VAL A 207 -28.39 -1.64 7.88
N LEU A 208 -28.61 -2.84 8.43
CA LEU A 208 -27.61 -3.90 8.42
C LEU A 208 -27.30 -4.35 6.99
N LEU A 209 -28.31 -4.55 6.14
CA LEU A 209 -28.13 -4.92 4.73
C LEU A 209 -27.34 -3.87 3.95
N LEU A 210 -27.64 -2.59 4.14
CA LEU A 210 -26.89 -1.50 3.49
C LEU A 210 -25.42 -1.48 3.92
N VAL A 211 -25.14 -1.68 5.21
CA VAL A 211 -23.77 -1.77 5.74
C VAL A 211 -23.03 -2.97 5.16
N VAL A 212 -23.68 -4.13 5.10
CA VAL A 212 -23.10 -5.35 4.51
C VAL A 212 -22.83 -5.14 3.01
N LEU A 213 -23.75 -4.52 2.27
CA LEU A 213 -23.56 -4.22 0.85
C LEU A 213 -22.40 -3.25 0.63
N ALA A 214 -22.31 -2.16 1.41
CA ALA A 214 -21.20 -1.23 1.35
C ALA A 214 -19.87 -1.90 1.75
N MET A 215 -19.89 -2.84 2.70
CA MET A 215 -18.71 -3.61 3.09
C MET A 215 -18.27 -4.55 1.96
N LEU A 216 -19.20 -5.25 1.33
CA LEU A 216 -18.92 -6.09 0.15
C LEU A 216 -18.34 -5.26 -0.99
N LEU A 217 -18.86 -4.06 -1.23
CA LEU A 217 -18.34 -3.14 -2.23
C LEU A 217 -16.88 -2.76 -1.94
N LEU A 218 -16.56 -2.34 -0.71
CA LEU A 218 -15.20 -1.98 -0.32
C LEU A 218 -14.25 -3.18 -0.40
N LEU A 219 -14.67 -4.35 0.10
CA LEU A 219 -13.83 -5.55 0.05
C LEU A 219 -13.61 -6.00 -1.39
N GLN A 220 -14.64 -6.06 -2.22
CA GLN A 220 -14.46 -6.41 -3.64
C GLN A 220 -13.56 -5.40 -4.36
N ALA A 221 -13.67 -4.10 -4.02
CA ALA A 221 -12.79 -3.07 -4.56
C ALA A 221 -11.34 -3.26 -4.12
N SER A 222 -11.09 -3.54 -2.84
CA SER A 222 -9.77 -3.90 -2.31
C SER A 222 -9.20 -5.10 -3.08
N PHE A 223 -10.01 -6.12 -3.36
CA PHE A 223 -9.55 -7.27 -4.13
C PHE A 223 -9.23 -6.94 -5.59
N ALA A 224 -10.03 -6.07 -6.21
CA ALA A 224 -9.81 -5.61 -7.58
C ALA A 224 -8.57 -4.72 -7.73
N THR A 225 -7.98 -4.19 -6.64
CA THR A 225 -6.67 -3.50 -6.71
C THR A 225 -5.52 -4.45 -7.05
N LEU A 226 -5.72 -5.77 -6.90
CA LEU A 226 -4.68 -6.81 -7.00
C LEU A 226 -3.45 -6.52 -6.13
N SER A 227 -3.62 -5.72 -5.07
CA SER A 227 -2.57 -5.44 -4.09
C SER A 227 -2.49 -6.57 -3.07
N ARG A 228 -1.36 -7.28 -3.09
CA ARG A 228 -1.09 -8.36 -2.12
C ARG A 228 -1.02 -7.86 -0.69
N ALA A 229 -0.55 -6.63 -0.50
CA ALA A 229 -0.54 -5.98 0.80
C ALA A 229 -1.97 -5.82 1.34
N SER A 230 -2.93 -5.43 0.49
CA SER A 230 -4.33 -5.24 0.89
C SER A 230 -4.99 -6.52 1.39
N PHE A 231 -4.76 -7.64 0.69
CA PHE A 231 -5.28 -8.95 1.09
C PHE A 231 -4.83 -9.33 2.51
N VAL A 232 -3.56 -9.05 2.83
CA VAL A 232 -2.98 -9.35 4.15
C VAL A 232 -3.47 -8.35 5.19
N THR A 233 -3.45 -7.05 4.90
CA THR A 233 -3.71 -6.00 5.89
C THR A 233 -5.12 -6.11 6.49
N ILE A 234 -6.17 -6.20 5.68
CA ILE A 234 -7.55 -6.22 6.20
C ILE A 234 -7.77 -7.46 7.08
N GLY A 235 -7.28 -8.62 6.64
CA GLY A 235 -7.37 -9.87 7.40
C GLY A 235 -6.61 -9.80 8.72
N VAL A 236 -5.36 -9.34 8.70
CA VAL A 236 -4.50 -9.25 9.90
C VAL A 236 -5.06 -8.22 10.89
N VAL A 237 -5.48 -7.04 10.42
CA VAL A 237 -6.13 -6.03 11.28
C VAL A 237 -7.40 -6.62 11.90
N GLY A 238 -8.23 -7.31 11.11
CA GLY A 238 -9.43 -7.96 11.60
C GLY A 238 -9.15 -8.98 12.71
N VAL A 239 -8.21 -9.89 12.49
CA VAL A 239 -7.81 -10.92 13.46
C VAL A 239 -7.20 -10.30 14.72
N LEU A 240 -6.32 -9.31 14.57
CA LEU A 240 -5.73 -8.60 15.71
C LEU A 240 -6.80 -7.88 16.54
N MET A 241 -7.78 -7.24 15.91
CA MET A 241 -8.87 -6.57 16.62
C MET A 241 -9.78 -7.57 17.33
N VAL A 242 -10.11 -8.71 16.72
CA VAL A 242 -10.82 -9.82 17.40
C VAL A 242 -10.04 -10.26 18.63
N TRP A 243 -8.74 -10.51 18.48
CA TRP A 243 -7.87 -10.95 19.57
C TRP A 243 -7.84 -9.92 20.69
N LEU A 244 -7.52 -8.65 20.41
CA LEU A 244 -7.47 -7.57 21.40
C LEU A 244 -8.79 -7.46 22.17
N LEU A 245 -9.91 -7.36 21.46
CA LEU A 245 -11.24 -7.17 22.04
C LEU A 245 -11.68 -8.38 22.88
N SER A 246 -11.26 -9.60 22.51
CA SER A 246 -11.52 -10.83 23.26
C SER A 246 -10.79 -10.89 24.61
N GLN A 247 -9.67 -10.17 24.74
CA GLN A 247 -8.93 -10.05 26.01
C GLN A 247 -9.52 -8.96 26.93
N GLY A 248 -10.64 -8.35 26.56
CA GLY A 248 -11.26 -7.24 27.31
C GLY A 248 -10.62 -5.87 27.05
N LEU A 249 -9.55 -5.80 26.24
CA LEU A 249 -9.00 -4.52 25.76
C LEU A 249 -10.02 -3.85 24.85
N GLY A 250 -10.14 -2.53 24.91
CA GLY A 250 -11.04 -1.78 24.03
C GLY A 250 -12.53 -2.09 24.23
N SER A 251 -12.91 -2.72 25.34
CA SER A 251 -14.31 -2.97 25.67
C SER A 251 -15.11 -1.66 25.61
N MET A 252 -16.25 -1.70 24.95
CA MET A 252 -17.09 -0.51 24.76
C MET A 252 -18.12 -0.38 25.87
N ASN A 253 -18.61 0.84 26.10
CA ASN A 253 -19.76 1.04 26.98
C ASN A 253 -20.94 0.18 26.48
N PRO A 254 -21.65 -0.55 27.35
CA PRO A 254 -22.93 -1.11 26.98
C PRO A 254 -23.83 0.06 26.57
N LEU A 255 -24.32 0.02 25.33
CA LEU A 255 -25.33 0.99 24.87
C LEU A 255 -26.47 0.91 25.87
N LYS A 256 -26.75 2.01 26.59
CA LYS A 256 -27.95 2.11 27.42
C LYS A 256 -29.12 1.73 26.52
N LYS A 257 -29.78 0.60 26.79
CA LYS A 257 -31.13 0.39 26.28
C LYS A 257 -31.89 1.62 26.75
N LEU A 258 -32.43 2.42 25.82
CA LEU A 258 -33.60 3.22 26.10
C LEU A 258 -34.71 2.21 26.40
N THR A 259 -34.69 1.63 27.59
CA THR A 259 -35.83 0.94 28.15
C THR A 259 -36.89 2.01 28.31
N THR A 260 -37.96 1.88 27.54
CA THR A 260 -39.28 2.35 27.89
C THR A 260 -39.47 2.28 29.41
N GLU A 261 -39.58 3.45 30.04
CA GLU A 261 -39.93 3.54 31.45
C GLU A 261 -41.37 3.04 31.68
N ALA A 262 -41.58 2.61 32.93
CA ALA A 262 -42.84 2.45 33.63
C ALA A 262 -43.67 1.18 33.37
N ARG A 263 -43.44 0.16 34.21
CA ARG A 263 -44.48 -0.29 35.17
C ARG A 263 -43.81 -0.81 36.45
N ARG A 264 -44.22 -0.20 37.57
CA ARG A 264 -43.75 -0.46 38.95
C ARG A 264 -43.95 -1.92 39.36
N PRO A 265 -43.11 -2.47 40.26
CA PRO A 265 -43.51 -3.58 41.10
C PRO A 265 -44.16 -3.04 42.39
N GLN A 266 -45.41 -3.39 42.64
CA GLN A 266 -46.00 -3.38 43.98
C GLN A 266 -46.64 -4.75 44.22
N SER A 267 -45.96 -5.59 44.97
CA SER A 267 -46.50 -6.12 46.22
C SER A 267 -45.43 -6.94 46.95
N PHE A 268 -45.30 -6.61 48.22
CA PHE A 268 -44.49 -7.28 49.22
C PHE A 268 -45.18 -8.60 49.61
N SER A 269 -44.41 -9.67 49.81
CA SER A 269 -44.76 -10.71 50.78
C SER A 269 -43.49 -11.41 51.25
N ILE A 270 -43.14 -11.15 52.52
CA ILE A 270 -42.12 -11.87 53.28
C ILE A 270 -42.76 -13.16 53.78
N LYS A 271 -42.17 -14.31 53.45
CA LYS A 271 -42.27 -15.54 54.23
C LYS A 271 -41.03 -16.43 54.00
N THR A 272 -40.22 -16.55 55.07
CA THR A 272 -39.55 -17.77 55.60
C THR A 272 -38.64 -18.60 54.65
N LEU A 273 -37.49 -19.18 55.01
CA LEU A 273 -36.73 -19.43 56.25
C LEU A 273 -35.39 -20.08 55.80
N ARG A 274 -34.29 -19.90 56.57
CA ARG A 274 -33.11 -20.80 56.78
C ARG A 274 -32.39 -21.38 55.53
N SER A 275 -31.08 -21.25 55.38
CA SER A 275 -30.04 -21.79 56.28
C SER A 275 -28.66 -21.39 55.76
N PHE A 276 -27.72 -21.13 56.67
CA PHE A 276 -26.28 -21.08 56.41
C PHE A 276 -25.78 -22.53 56.44
N ASP A 277 -25.12 -22.99 55.37
CA ASP A 277 -23.99 -23.92 55.42
C ASP A 277 -23.44 -24.19 54.02
N GLY A 278 -22.12 -24.36 53.93
CA GLY A 278 -21.46 -24.97 52.78
C GLY A 278 -20.47 -24.07 52.06
N ALA A 279 -19.23 -24.08 52.56
CA ALA A 279 -18.07 -23.84 51.72
C ALA A 279 -18.11 -24.83 50.53
N GLN A 280 -18.41 -24.32 49.33
CA GLN A 280 -18.20 -25.04 48.09
C GLN A 280 -17.25 -24.22 47.22
N ASP A 281 -16.16 -24.90 46.85
CA ASP A 281 -15.21 -24.54 45.82
C ASP A 281 -15.88 -23.78 44.67
N LYS A 282 -15.46 -22.54 44.45
CA LYS A 282 -15.73 -21.88 43.17
C LYS A 282 -14.91 -22.62 42.13
N PRO A 283 -15.54 -23.34 41.17
CA PRO A 283 -14.78 -23.90 40.07
C PRO A 283 -14.11 -22.75 39.33
N LEU A 284 -12.82 -22.91 39.01
CA LEU A 284 -12.13 -22.06 38.03
C LEU A 284 -13.03 -21.99 36.79
N ARG A 285 -13.72 -20.85 36.61
CA ARG A 285 -14.44 -20.59 35.36
C ARG A 285 -13.40 -20.59 34.26
N LEU A 286 -13.42 -21.66 33.46
CA LEU A 286 -12.70 -21.79 32.21
C LEU A 286 -12.82 -20.47 31.42
N ARG A 287 -11.67 -19.95 30.99
CA ARG A 287 -11.41 -18.72 30.22
C ARG A 287 -12.28 -18.53 28.95
N GLY A 288 -13.17 -19.45 28.62
CA GLY A 288 -14.04 -19.41 27.44
C GLY A 288 -15.21 -18.44 27.53
N SER A 289 -15.66 -18.04 28.73
CA SER A 289 -16.85 -17.16 28.85
C SER A 289 -16.58 -15.68 28.53
N ILE A 290 -15.32 -15.25 28.53
CA ILE A 290 -14.93 -13.85 28.25
C ILE A 290 -15.02 -13.55 26.74
N PHE A 291 -14.87 -14.57 25.88
CA PHE A 291 -14.74 -14.41 24.43
C PHE A 291 -15.96 -13.76 23.76
N LEU A 292 -17.16 -13.90 24.35
CA LEU A 292 -18.43 -13.40 23.79
C LEU A 292 -19.11 -12.29 24.60
N GLU A 293 -18.56 -11.87 25.74
CA GLU A 293 -19.14 -10.78 26.55
C GLU A 293 -18.93 -9.41 25.91
N ASN A 294 -17.77 -9.18 25.28
CA ASN A 294 -17.50 -7.93 24.58
C ASN A 294 -18.24 -7.88 23.24
N GLN A 295 -19.37 -7.17 23.20
CA GLN A 295 -20.19 -7.04 21.99
C GLN A 295 -19.43 -6.42 20.80
N ALA A 296 -18.32 -5.73 21.04
CA ALA A 296 -17.44 -5.19 20.01
C ALA A 296 -16.78 -6.27 19.15
N VAL A 297 -16.61 -7.50 19.65
CA VAL A 297 -15.92 -8.59 18.93
C VAL A 297 -16.71 -9.04 17.69
N ARG A 298 -18.05 -9.02 17.76
CA ARG A 298 -18.95 -9.55 16.73
C ARG A 298 -18.77 -8.92 15.33
N PRO A 299 -18.76 -7.58 15.17
CA PRO A 299 -18.54 -6.97 13.86
C PRO A 299 -17.17 -7.35 13.26
N TRP A 300 -16.12 -7.44 14.08
CA TRP A 300 -14.79 -7.84 13.60
C TRP A 300 -14.71 -9.31 13.20
N LEU A 301 -15.37 -10.21 13.94
CA LEU A 301 -15.51 -11.61 13.52
C LEU A 301 -16.25 -11.73 12.18
N GLY A 302 -17.33 -10.95 12.00
CA GLY A 302 -18.06 -10.88 10.74
C GLY A 302 -17.18 -10.40 9.58
N LEU A 303 -16.34 -9.39 9.82
CA LEU A 303 -15.37 -8.92 8.83
C LEU A 303 -14.36 -10.01 8.45
N VAL A 304 -13.75 -10.70 9.42
CA VAL A 304 -12.79 -11.79 9.17
C VAL A 304 -13.44 -12.91 8.36
N GLY A 305 -14.66 -13.31 8.74
CA GLY A 305 -15.41 -14.32 7.99
C GLY A 305 -15.72 -13.89 6.55
N LEU A 306 -16.08 -12.63 6.34
CA LEU A 306 -16.37 -12.09 5.01
C LEU A 306 -15.13 -11.98 4.13
N VAL A 307 -13.99 -11.54 4.68
CA VAL A 307 -12.70 -11.53 3.98
C VAL A 307 -12.30 -12.95 3.58
N GLY A 308 -12.42 -13.93 4.49
CA GLY A 308 -12.14 -15.33 4.20
C GLY A 308 -13.04 -15.90 3.10
N LEU A 309 -14.34 -15.60 3.14
CA LEU A 309 -15.28 -15.99 2.09
C LEU A 309 -14.90 -15.40 0.73
N LEU A 310 -14.64 -14.09 0.67
CA LEU A 310 -14.24 -13.43 -0.58
C LEU A 310 -12.89 -13.93 -1.10
N PHE A 311 -11.96 -14.28 -0.22
CA PHE A 311 -10.71 -14.92 -0.60
C PHE A 311 -10.96 -16.25 -1.31
N ILE A 312 -11.80 -17.12 -0.74
CA ILE A 312 -12.16 -18.40 -1.36
C ILE A 312 -12.87 -18.17 -2.70
N VAL A 313 -13.87 -17.29 -2.74
CA VAL A 313 -14.63 -16.98 -3.97
C VAL A 313 -13.71 -16.48 -5.08
N ASN A 314 -12.79 -15.54 -4.79
CA ASN A 314 -11.85 -15.03 -5.79
C ASN A 314 -10.80 -16.08 -6.19
N THR A 315 -10.35 -16.94 -5.27
CA THR A 315 -9.43 -18.04 -5.59
C THR A 315 -10.06 -19.01 -6.60
N VAL A 316 -11.34 -19.36 -6.41
CA VAL A 316 -12.06 -20.28 -7.30
C VAL A 316 -12.44 -19.59 -8.61
N GLY A 317 -12.97 -18.36 -8.54
CA GLY A 317 -13.61 -17.68 -9.66
C GLY A 317 -12.71 -16.76 -10.50
N SER A 318 -11.47 -16.51 -10.11
CA SER A 318 -10.60 -15.53 -10.80
C SER A 318 -9.19 -16.07 -11.09
N ASP A 319 -8.87 -16.20 -12.38
CA ASP A 319 -7.54 -16.63 -12.85
C ASP A 319 -6.46 -15.62 -12.46
N VAL A 320 -6.73 -14.32 -12.64
CA VAL A 320 -5.79 -13.25 -12.26
C VAL A 320 -5.52 -13.26 -10.76
N PHE A 321 -6.52 -13.56 -9.94
CA PHE A 321 -6.31 -13.67 -8.50
C PHE A 321 -5.34 -14.80 -8.18
N ARG A 322 -5.52 -15.99 -8.77
CA ARG A 322 -4.57 -17.11 -8.59
C ARG A 322 -3.16 -16.78 -9.09
N LEU A 323 -3.05 -16.16 -10.27
CA LEU A 323 -1.76 -15.72 -10.83
C LEU A 323 -1.05 -14.73 -9.91
N ARG A 324 -1.79 -13.81 -9.27
CA ARG A 324 -1.21 -12.83 -8.34
C ARG A 324 -0.58 -13.49 -7.12
N PHE A 325 -1.03 -14.68 -6.70
CA PHE A 325 -0.42 -15.43 -5.61
C PHE A 325 0.65 -16.44 -6.07
N ALA A 326 0.83 -16.64 -7.38
CA ALA A 326 1.82 -17.57 -7.92
C ALA A 326 3.26 -17.03 -7.89
N SER A 327 3.43 -15.70 -7.90
CA SER A 327 4.75 -15.04 -7.93
C SER A 327 4.73 -13.67 -7.25
N GLU A 328 5.90 -13.07 -7.11
CA GLU A 328 6.07 -11.79 -6.43
C GLU A 328 5.61 -10.60 -7.32
N GLY A 329 6.20 -10.44 -8.48
CA GLY A 329 5.76 -9.54 -9.55
C GLY A 329 5.00 -10.29 -10.65
N ASP A 330 4.64 -9.59 -11.72
CA ASP A 330 4.19 -10.23 -12.96
C ASP A 330 5.36 -10.77 -13.79
N ASN A 331 6.62 -10.42 -13.46
CA ASN A 331 7.80 -11.00 -14.11
C ASN A 331 7.80 -12.53 -14.11
N GLY A 332 7.37 -13.15 -13.00
CA GLY A 332 7.23 -14.62 -12.88
C GLY A 332 6.13 -15.22 -13.77
N TRP A 333 5.29 -14.41 -14.39
CA TRP A 333 4.27 -14.87 -15.34
C TRP A 333 4.85 -15.07 -16.73
N TYR A 334 5.91 -14.33 -17.05
CA TYR A 334 6.48 -14.16 -18.39
C TYR A 334 7.89 -14.77 -18.48
N GLN A 335 8.06 -16.02 -18.04
CA GLN A 335 9.35 -16.72 -18.07
C GLN A 335 9.35 -17.85 -19.08
N ALA A 336 10.44 -17.98 -19.83
CA ALA A 336 10.66 -19.04 -20.82
C ALA A 336 12.11 -19.55 -20.73
N ASN A 337 12.28 -20.86 -20.88
CA ASN A 337 13.60 -21.49 -21.04
C ASN A 337 13.76 -21.94 -22.48
N TRP A 338 14.98 -21.82 -23.02
CA TRP A 338 15.24 -21.95 -24.45
C TRP A 338 16.32 -22.96 -24.76
N GLN A 339 16.12 -23.71 -25.84
CA GLN A 339 17.20 -24.40 -26.54
C GLN A 339 17.07 -24.06 -28.03
N VAL A 340 18.03 -23.29 -28.53
CA VAL A 340 18.09 -22.80 -29.91
C VAL A 340 19.47 -23.07 -30.51
N PRO A 341 19.60 -23.26 -31.83
CA PRO A 341 20.91 -23.36 -32.46
C PRO A 341 21.70 -22.06 -32.23
N PRO A 342 22.93 -22.11 -31.68
CA PRO A 342 23.69 -20.90 -31.37
C PRO A 342 24.19 -20.18 -32.64
N GLN A 343 24.33 -20.93 -33.73
CA GLN A 343 24.79 -20.43 -35.02
C GLN A 343 23.94 -21.00 -36.15
N LEU A 344 23.65 -20.17 -37.15
CA LEU A 344 22.92 -20.54 -38.36
C LEU A 344 23.63 -19.95 -39.58
N THR A 345 23.52 -20.62 -40.73
CA THR A 345 24.01 -20.11 -42.02
C THR A 345 22.96 -20.35 -43.07
N LEU A 346 22.49 -19.28 -43.71
CA LEU A 346 21.43 -19.29 -44.72
C LEU A 346 21.86 -18.42 -45.90
N ALA A 347 21.40 -18.72 -47.11
CA ALA A 347 21.49 -17.79 -48.23
C ALA A 347 20.41 -16.69 -48.10
N ALA A 348 20.65 -15.52 -48.70
CA ALA A 348 19.69 -14.43 -48.71
C ALA A 348 18.33 -14.88 -49.26
N ASN A 349 17.24 -14.55 -48.54
CA ASN A 349 15.86 -15.00 -48.79
C ASN A 349 15.59 -16.51 -48.66
N GLU A 350 16.56 -17.33 -48.28
CA GLU A 350 16.34 -18.77 -48.04
C GLU A 350 15.38 -18.98 -46.87
N ILE A 351 14.52 -20.00 -46.99
CA ILE A 351 13.69 -20.50 -45.89
C ILE A 351 14.28 -21.82 -45.42
N GLN A 352 14.75 -21.86 -44.18
CA GLN A 352 15.28 -23.06 -43.54
C GLN A 352 14.39 -23.47 -42.36
N GLN A 353 14.18 -24.78 -42.18
CA GLN A 353 13.55 -25.30 -40.96
C GLN A 353 14.55 -25.30 -39.80
N VAL A 354 14.27 -24.52 -38.77
CA VAL A 354 15.12 -24.36 -37.59
C VAL A 354 14.44 -25.02 -36.39
N PRO A 355 15.07 -26.02 -35.74
CA PRO A 355 14.51 -26.65 -34.56
C PRO A 355 14.62 -25.69 -33.36
N ILE A 356 13.50 -25.40 -32.72
CA ILE A 356 13.44 -24.58 -31.51
C ILE A 356 12.70 -25.37 -30.43
N VAL A 357 13.29 -25.44 -29.24
CA VAL A 357 12.64 -25.99 -28.05
C VAL A 357 12.48 -24.86 -27.04
N VAL A 358 11.25 -24.64 -26.60
CA VAL A 358 10.92 -23.62 -25.61
C VAL A 358 10.02 -24.20 -24.52
N THR A 359 10.43 -24.03 -23.27
CA THR A 359 9.69 -24.51 -22.09
C THR A 359 9.07 -23.35 -21.35
N ASN A 360 7.79 -23.48 -20.99
CA ASN A 360 7.09 -22.49 -20.18
C ASN A 360 7.54 -22.57 -18.73
N ALA A 361 8.43 -21.66 -18.33
CA ALA A 361 8.91 -21.55 -16.96
C ALA A 361 8.06 -20.58 -16.11
N GLY A 362 7.09 -19.91 -16.73
CA GLY A 362 6.22 -18.91 -16.09
C GLY A 362 4.91 -19.48 -15.58
N ALA A 363 4.10 -18.61 -14.96
CA ALA A 363 2.79 -18.96 -14.44
C ALA A 363 1.63 -18.89 -15.46
N LEU A 364 1.82 -18.19 -16.60
CA LEU A 364 0.77 -18.05 -17.63
C LEU A 364 0.80 -19.21 -18.62
N THR A 365 -0.36 -19.82 -18.88
CA THR A 365 -0.52 -20.73 -20.02
C THR A 365 -0.39 -19.96 -21.34
N TRP A 366 0.46 -20.44 -22.23
CA TRP A 366 0.63 -19.85 -23.57
C TRP A 366 -0.40 -20.42 -24.52
N SER A 367 -1.00 -19.57 -25.35
CA SER A 367 -1.94 -20.01 -26.38
C SER A 367 -2.00 -18.98 -27.50
N SER A 368 -1.89 -19.45 -28.74
CA SER A 368 -2.11 -18.63 -29.93
C SER A 368 -3.59 -18.48 -30.31
N ASN A 369 -4.49 -19.23 -29.65
CA ASN A 369 -5.93 -19.24 -29.95
C ASN A 369 -6.75 -18.40 -28.95
N ARG A 370 -6.38 -17.12 -28.79
CA ARG A 370 -7.04 -16.16 -27.88
C ARG A 370 -6.99 -14.76 -28.48
N ALA A 371 -7.78 -13.81 -27.94
CA ALA A 371 -7.88 -12.44 -28.44
C ALA A 371 -6.52 -11.70 -28.46
N GLN A 372 -5.72 -11.88 -27.41
CA GLN A 372 -4.33 -11.42 -27.33
C GLN A 372 -3.43 -12.66 -27.34
N PRO A 373 -3.06 -13.18 -28.54
CA PRO A 373 -2.35 -14.44 -28.65
C PRO A 373 -0.95 -14.36 -28.03
N ILE A 374 -0.49 -15.49 -27.52
CA ILE A 374 0.89 -15.68 -27.09
C ILE A 374 1.57 -16.50 -28.17
N ASN A 375 2.61 -15.96 -28.80
CA ASN A 375 3.31 -16.56 -29.93
C ASN A 375 4.81 -16.66 -29.65
N LEU A 376 5.50 -17.52 -30.40
CA LEU A 376 6.95 -17.42 -30.55
C LEU A 376 7.25 -16.29 -31.52
N GLY A 377 8.16 -15.40 -31.16
CA GLY A 377 8.60 -14.28 -31.97
C GLY A 377 10.10 -14.33 -32.25
N GLY A 378 10.49 -13.65 -33.33
CA GLY A 378 11.89 -13.41 -33.66
C GLY A 378 12.15 -11.91 -33.84
N ARG A 379 13.36 -11.45 -33.56
CA ARG A 379 13.83 -10.11 -33.92
C ARG A 379 15.22 -10.19 -34.54
N TRP A 380 15.35 -9.64 -35.74
CA TRP A 380 16.62 -9.59 -36.47
C TRP A 380 17.32 -8.27 -36.21
N ILE A 381 18.58 -8.32 -35.80
CA ILE A 381 19.45 -7.16 -35.62
C ILE A 381 20.68 -7.34 -36.50
N GLN A 382 20.91 -6.41 -37.42
CA GLN A 382 22.12 -6.41 -38.23
C GLN A 382 23.33 -6.03 -37.37
N ALA A 383 24.39 -6.84 -37.38
CA ALA A 383 25.52 -6.68 -36.47
C ALA A 383 26.32 -5.39 -36.67
N GLU A 384 26.48 -4.95 -37.92
CA GLU A 384 27.29 -3.78 -38.26
C GLU A 384 26.60 -2.45 -37.96
N SER A 385 25.30 -2.35 -38.27
CA SER A 385 24.54 -1.11 -38.19
C SER A 385 23.67 -1.00 -36.93
N GLY A 386 23.44 -2.12 -36.24
CA GLY A 386 22.41 -2.23 -35.19
C GLY A 386 20.98 -2.14 -35.73
N LEU A 387 20.78 -2.15 -37.06
CA LEU A 387 19.47 -2.00 -37.68
C LEU A 387 18.57 -3.19 -37.31
N GLN A 388 17.43 -2.89 -36.70
CA GLN A 388 16.41 -3.87 -36.41
C GLN A 388 15.48 -4.06 -37.62
N LEU A 389 15.34 -5.29 -38.07
CA LEU A 389 14.44 -5.68 -39.15
C LEU A 389 13.13 -6.26 -38.62
N ALA A 390 12.34 -6.84 -39.51
CA ALA A 390 11.02 -7.39 -39.25
C ALA A 390 11.00 -8.33 -38.03
N GLU A 391 9.88 -8.29 -37.30
CA GLU A 391 9.64 -9.18 -36.17
C GLU A 391 8.66 -10.30 -36.55
N PRO A 392 9.11 -11.47 -37.05
CA PRO A 392 8.21 -12.57 -37.37
C PRO A 392 7.50 -13.13 -36.14
N ARG A 393 6.35 -13.80 -36.38
CA ARG A 393 5.55 -14.51 -35.38
C ARG A 393 5.25 -15.92 -35.87
N TRP A 394 5.37 -16.89 -34.97
CA TRP A 394 5.01 -18.29 -35.21
C TRP A 394 4.05 -18.77 -34.10
N PRO A 395 2.83 -19.21 -34.45
CA PRO A 395 1.86 -19.66 -33.47
C PRO A 395 2.24 -21.02 -32.89
N PHE A 396 1.91 -21.26 -31.62
CA PHE A 396 2.00 -22.57 -31.00
C PHE A 396 0.85 -23.46 -31.49
N ALA A 397 1.17 -24.71 -31.85
CA ALA A 397 0.17 -25.67 -32.35
C ALA A 397 -0.88 -26.05 -31.28
N GLN A 398 -0.45 -26.07 -30.01
CA GLN A 398 -1.29 -26.35 -28.84
C GLN A 398 -0.97 -25.34 -27.74
N SER A 399 -1.88 -25.18 -26.79
CA SER A 399 -1.61 -24.38 -25.60
C SER A 399 -0.49 -25.02 -24.77
N ILE A 400 0.40 -24.21 -24.21
CA ILE A 400 1.56 -24.65 -23.42
C ILE A 400 1.35 -24.21 -21.95
N PRO A 401 0.84 -25.12 -21.08
CA PRO A 401 0.74 -24.86 -19.64
C PRO A 401 2.09 -24.59 -18.96
N PRO A 402 2.09 -24.02 -17.74
CA PRO A 402 3.28 -23.94 -16.91
C PRO A 402 4.00 -25.30 -16.77
N GLY A 403 5.31 -25.32 -16.99
CA GLY A 403 6.17 -26.50 -16.94
C GLY A 403 6.24 -27.32 -18.24
N GLU A 404 5.34 -27.09 -19.20
CA GLU A 404 5.30 -27.83 -20.45
C GLU A 404 6.25 -27.25 -21.52
N THR A 405 6.61 -28.08 -22.49
CA THR A 405 7.59 -27.74 -23.55
C THR A 405 6.95 -27.80 -24.93
N ALA A 406 7.25 -26.81 -25.76
CA ALA A 406 6.94 -26.82 -27.18
C ALA A 406 8.20 -27.12 -28.00
N GLU A 407 8.12 -28.13 -28.86
CA GLU A 407 9.12 -28.41 -29.89
C GLU A 407 8.58 -27.94 -31.25
N MET A 408 9.29 -27.04 -31.91
CA MET A 408 8.84 -26.39 -33.13
C MET A 408 9.90 -26.48 -34.22
N GLN A 409 9.45 -26.73 -35.46
CA GLN A 409 10.27 -26.56 -36.66
C GLN A 409 9.87 -25.23 -37.29
N ILE A 410 10.71 -24.22 -37.11
CA ILE A 410 10.43 -22.85 -37.53
C ILE A 410 10.88 -22.66 -38.98
N PRO A 411 9.96 -22.33 -39.92
CA PRO A 411 10.34 -21.95 -41.27
C PRO A 411 10.93 -20.53 -41.25
N LEU A 412 12.21 -20.43 -40.90
CA LEU A 412 12.92 -19.16 -40.77
C LEU A 412 13.35 -18.66 -42.14
N ARG A 413 12.85 -17.49 -42.55
CA ARG A 413 13.30 -16.79 -43.76
C ARG A 413 14.47 -15.87 -43.43
N ALA A 414 15.59 -16.02 -44.14
CA ALA A 414 16.74 -15.13 -44.01
C ALA A 414 16.46 -13.73 -44.59
N PRO A 415 17.04 -12.65 -44.03
CA PRO A 415 17.04 -11.31 -44.60
C PRO A 415 17.52 -11.27 -46.06
N SER A 416 17.14 -10.20 -46.76
CA SER A 416 17.47 -10.02 -48.19
C SER A 416 18.93 -9.62 -48.43
N ASN A 417 19.55 -8.94 -47.46
CA ASN A 417 20.92 -8.48 -47.53
C ASN A 417 21.88 -9.49 -46.89
N PRO A 418 22.97 -9.89 -47.58
CA PRO A 418 24.03 -10.69 -46.97
C PRO A 418 24.73 -9.94 -45.83
N GLY A 419 25.22 -10.67 -44.84
CA GLY A 419 25.89 -10.10 -43.68
C GLY A 419 25.74 -10.95 -42.42
N GLU A 420 26.24 -10.43 -41.31
CA GLU A 420 26.07 -11.03 -39.99
C GLU A 420 24.91 -10.37 -39.24
N TYR A 421 24.07 -11.22 -38.64
CA TYR A 421 22.89 -10.82 -37.89
C TYR A 421 22.86 -11.53 -36.55
N THR A 422 22.27 -10.88 -35.55
CA THR A 422 21.79 -11.51 -34.34
C THR A 422 20.30 -11.72 -34.46
N LEU A 423 19.84 -12.96 -34.30
CA LEU A 423 18.43 -13.29 -34.20
C LEU A 423 18.09 -13.55 -32.74
N ILE A 424 17.23 -12.70 -32.17
CA ILE A 424 16.68 -12.87 -30.83
C ILE A 424 15.41 -13.68 -30.93
N TRP A 425 15.33 -14.75 -30.14
CA TRP A 425 14.14 -15.58 -29.96
C TRP A 425 13.49 -15.22 -28.64
N ASP A 426 12.20 -14.91 -28.68
CA ASP A 426 11.44 -14.57 -27.47
C ASP A 426 9.98 -14.99 -27.61
N VAL A 427 9.27 -15.14 -26.50
CA VAL A 427 7.82 -15.32 -26.47
C VAL A 427 7.20 -13.93 -26.36
N VAL A 428 6.14 -13.70 -27.13
CA VAL A 428 5.42 -12.43 -27.13
C VAL A 428 3.97 -12.65 -26.74
N HIS A 429 3.47 -11.86 -25.79
CA HIS A 429 2.05 -11.71 -25.56
C HIS A 429 1.59 -10.48 -26.33
N GLU A 430 0.91 -10.71 -27.46
CA GLU A 430 0.60 -9.65 -28.42
C GLU A 430 -0.14 -8.48 -27.75
N GLN A 431 0.26 -7.26 -28.09
CA GLN A 431 -0.25 -5.99 -27.54
C GLN A 431 -0.02 -5.79 -26.03
N ILE A 432 0.66 -6.71 -25.34
CA ILE A 432 0.93 -6.64 -23.91
C ILE A 432 2.42 -6.45 -23.64
N THR A 433 3.25 -7.44 -23.97
CA THR A 433 4.70 -7.38 -23.69
C THR A 433 5.44 -8.55 -24.34
N TRP A 434 6.73 -8.34 -24.58
CA TRP A 434 7.67 -9.45 -24.80
C TRP A 434 8.12 -10.05 -23.48
N PHE A 435 8.29 -11.37 -23.43
CA PHE A 435 8.64 -12.05 -22.18
C PHE A 435 10.02 -11.61 -21.68
N GLY A 436 10.97 -11.37 -22.58
CA GLY A 436 12.27 -10.81 -22.27
C GLY A 436 12.24 -9.42 -21.63
N GLU A 437 11.24 -8.58 -21.91
CA GLU A 437 11.09 -7.26 -21.26
C GLU A 437 10.66 -7.39 -19.79
N LYS A 438 9.93 -8.45 -19.45
CA LYS A 438 9.46 -8.72 -18.08
C LYS A 438 10.41 -9.57 -17.26
N SER A 439 11.11 -10.50 -17.90
CA SER A 439 11.97 -11.48 -17.20
C SER A 439 13.46 -11.22 -17.39
N GLY A 440 13.84 -10.49 -18.45
CA GLY A 440 15.22 -10.42 -18.91
C GLY A 440 15.75 -11.70 -19.55
N VAL A 441 14.88 -12.67 -19.84
CA VAL A 441 15.27 -13.98 -20.38
C VAL A 441 14.74 -14.14 -21.81
N PHE A 442 15.66 -14.30 -22.76
CA PHE A 442 15.43 -14.56 -24.17
C PHE A 442 16.62 -15.35 -24.74
N ALA A 443 16.48 -15.94 -25.93
CA ALA A 443 17.56 -16.68 -26.59
C ALA A 443 18.14 -15.89 -27.77
N THR A 444 19.36 -16.20 -28.17
CA THR A 444 20.01 -15.56 -29.34
C THR A 444 20.72 -16.58 -30.22
N SER A 445 20.63 -16.40 -31.53
CA SER A 445 21.42 -17.11 -32.54
C SER A 445 22.23 -16.10 -33.36
N VAL A 446 23.51 -16.40 -33.60
CA VAL A 446 24.29 -15.67 -34.60
C VAL A 446 23.98 -16.25 -35.98
N VAL A 447 23.53 -15.42 -36.90
CA VAL A 447 23.13 -15.84 -38.25
C VAL A 447 24.03 -15.21 -39.29
N ARG A 448 24.70 -16.05 -40.08
CA ARG A 448 25.44 -15.61 -41.26
C ARG A 448 24.57 -15.76 -42.50
N VAL A 449 24.24 -14.64 -43.13
CA VAL A 449 23.48 -14.61 -44.38
C VAL A 449 24.45 -14.50 -45.55
N LEU A 450 24.50 -15.53 -46.38
CA LEU A 450 25.34 -15.60 -47.58
C LEU A 450 24.63 -14.96 -48.79
N PRO A 451 25.37 -14.48 -49.80
CA PRO A 451 24.79 -14.07 -51.08
C PRO A 451 23.98 -15.20 -51.71
N SER A 452 22.81 -14.89 -52.28
CA SER A 452 22.02 -15.87 -53.03
C SER A 452 22.30 -15.78 -54.54
N ASN A 453 22.30 -16.94 -55.21
CA ASN A 453 22.47 -17.02 -56.66
C ASN A 453 21.14 -16.75 -57.41
N ASN A 454 20.01 -16.79 -56.71
CA ASN A 454 18.68 -16.49 -57.24
C ASN A 454 18.35 -15.02 -57.02
N ARG A 455 18.47 -14.21 -58.07
CA ARG A 455 17.93 -12.85 -58.09
C ARG A 455 16.42 -12.92 -58.09
N SER A 456 15.78 -12.70 -56.93
CA SER A 456 14.39 -12.26 -56.94
C SER A 456 14.36 -10.90 -57.65
N PRO A 457 13.56 -10.70 -58.71
CA PRO A 457 13.55 -9.45 -59.48
C PRO A 457 13.04 -8.25 -58.67
N PHE A 458 12.45 -8.50 -57.50
CA PHE A 458 12.08 -7.48 -56.53
C PHE A 458 12.57 -7.90 -55.14
N PRO A 459 13.54 -7.19 -54.54
CA PRO A 459 13.73 -7.27 -53.10
C PRO A 459 12.48 -6.66 -52.45
N GLU A 460 11.66 -7.48 -51.80
CA GLU A 460 10.73 -6.91 -50.82
C GLU A 460 11.60 -6.27 -49.73
N PRO A 461 11.41 -4.97 -49.44
CA PRO A 461 12.21 -4.31 -48.43
C PRO A 461 12.00 -5.00 -47.10
N ASP A 462 13.10 -5.39 -46.44
CA ASP A 462 13.05 -5.84 -45.06
C ASP A 462 12.40 -4.70 -44.24
N SER A 463 11.25 -4.96 -43.62
CA SER A 463 10.57 -3.93 -42.85
C SER A 463 11.41 -3.57 -41.64
N VAL A 464 11.66 -2.28 -41.43
CA VAL A 464 12.37 -1.79 -40.26
C VAL A 464 11.40 -1.82 -39.08
N ALA A 465 11.80 -2.49 -37.99
CA ALA A 465 11.08 -2.41 -36.73
C ALA A 465 11.66 -1.27 -35.87
N PRO A 466 10.86 -0.68 -34.96
CA PRO A 466 11.39 0.22 -33.94
C PRO A 466 12.53 -0.44 -33.17
N ALA A 467 13.57 0.33 -32.85
CA ALA A 467 14.69 -0.17 -32.06
C ALA A 467 14.19 -0.70 -30.71
N TRP A 468 14.60 -1.91 -30.37
CA TRP A 468 14.30 -2.51 -29.08
C TRP A 468 15.13 -1.81 -28.00
N ASP A 469 14.46 -1.05 -27.15
CA ASP A 469 15.05 -0.43 -25.98
C ASP A 469 14.91 -1.40 -24.79
N TYR A 470 16.01 -2.05 -24.43
CA TYR A 470 16.02 -2.94 -23.27
C TYR A 470 16.13 -2.10 -21.99
N ALA A 471 14.98 -1.82 -21.37
CA ALA A 471 14.93 -1.37 -20.00
C ALA A 471 15.07 -2.57 -19.05
N LEU A 472 15.83 -2.43 -17.97
CA LEU A 472 15.91 -3.47 -16.94
C LEU A 472 14.50 -3.83 -16.44
N PRO A 473 14.18 -5.13 -16.32
CA PRO A 473 12.95 -5.57 -15.69
C PRO A 473 12.80 -4.98 -14.29
N ILE A 474 11.57 -4.61 -13.92
CA ILE A 474 11.28 -4.07 -12.58
C ILE A 474 11.73 -5.10 -11.53
N PRO A 475 12.68 -4.78 -10.64
CA PRO A 475 13.19 -5.77 -9.70
C PRO A 475 12.11 -6.21 -8.70
N GLU A 476 12.16 -7.49 -8.32
CA GLU A 476 11.34 -8.03 -7.24
C GLU A 476 11.70 -7.34 -5.90
N ARG A 477 10.74 -7.23 -4.96
CA ARG A 477 10.97 -6.54 -3.68
C ARG A 477 12.06 -7.21 -2.86
N SER A 478 12.20 -8.53 -2.94
CA SER A 478 13.34 -9.21 -2.30
C SER A 478 14.70 -8.69 -2.79
N THR A 479 14.81 -8.33 -4.07
CA THR A 479 15.99 -7.65 -4.62
C THR A 479 16.05 -6.21 -4.15
N LEU A 480 14.97 -5.44 -4.25
CA LEU A 480 14.93 -4.04 -3.79
C LEU A 480 15.31 -3.90 -2.31
N TRP A 481 14.87 -4.82 -1.45
CA TRP A 481 15.21 -4.84 -0.02
C TRP A 481 16.68 -5.16 0.22
N ARG A 482 17.28 -6.07 -0.56
CA ARG A 482 18.72 -6.31 -0.51
C ARG A 482 19.51 -5.06 -0.91
N LEU A 483 19.09 -4.36 -1.97
CA LEU A 483 19.71 -3.10 -2.40
C LEU A 483 19.54 -2.02 -1.32
N ALA A 484 18.36 -1.90 -0.71
CA ALA A 484 18.11 -0.98 0.39
C ALA A 484 19.05 -1.22 1.57
N LEU A 485 19.25 -2.48 1.97
CA LEU A 485 20.18 -2.84 3.04
C LEU A 485 21.64 -2.49 2.68
N GLN A 486 22.04 -2.58 1.41
CA GLN A 486 23.36 -2.12 0.97
C GLN A 486 23.52 -0.61 1.10
N PHE A 487 22.53 0.19 0.65
CA PHE A 487 22.55 1.65 0.85
C PHE A 487 22.57 2.06 2.32
N ILE A 488 21.81 1.36 3.17
CA ILE A 488 21.86 1.56 4.63
C ILE A 488 23.27 1.27 5.15
N GLY A 489 23.94 0.22 4.65
CA GLY A 489 25.32 -0.10 5.00
C GLY A 489 26.34 0.96 4.55
N GLU A 490 26.13 1.57 3.40
CA GLU A 490 27.00 2.63 2.87
C GLU A 490 26.90 3.96 3.64
N ARG A 491 25.68 4.36 4.05
CA ARG A 491 25.43 5.64 4.75
C ARG A 491 24.48 5.47 5.95
N PRO A 492 24.87 4.71 6.99
CA PRO A 492 23.95 4.28 8.04
C PRO A 492 23.35 5.42 8.87
N PHE A 493 24.07 6.52 9.07
CA PHE A 493 23.60 7.62 9.94
C PHE A 493 22.79 8.67 9.20
N LEU A 494 23.25 9.09 8.01
CA LEU A 494 22.64 10.21 7.27
C LEU A 494 21.70 9.76 6.15
N GLY A 495 21.80 8.50 5.69
CA GLY A 495 21.11 8.04 4.50
C GLY A 495 21.61 8.71 3.21
N ILE A 496 20.88 8.45 2.12
CA ILE A 496 21.12 9.03 0.79
C ILE A 496 20.16 10.17 0.44
N GLY A 497 19.31 10.59 1.39
CA GLY A 497 18.20 11.51 1.16
C GLY A 497 16.89 10.76 0.93
N LEU A 498 15.82 11.17 1.62
CA LEU A 498 14.50 10.55 1.47
C LEU A 498 14.07 10.60 0.00
N ASP A 499 13.42 9.53 -0.49
CA ASP A 499 12.95 9.39 -1.87
C ASP A 499 14.06 9.15 -2.93
N ASN A 500 15.34 9.29 -2.59
CA ASN A 500 16.43 9.10 -3.56
C ASN A 500 16.72 7.65 -3.95
N PHE A 501 16.18 6.65 -3.23
CA PHE A 501 16.41 5.23 -3.55
C PHE A 501 16.04 4.90 -5.00
N ARG A 502 14.88 5.35 -5.47
CA ARG A 502 14.38 5.11 -6.83
C ARG A 502 15.30 5.66 -7.93
N LEU A 503 16.07 6.70 -7.59
CA LEU A 503 17.01 7.39 -8.49
C LEU A 503 18.43 6.82 -8.42
N GLN A 504 18.70 5.85 -7.55
CA GLN A 504 20.07 5.37 -7.30
C GLN A 504 20.19 3.84 -7.33
N TYR A 505 19.10 3.08 -7.17
CA TYR A 505 19.21 1.62 -7.06
C TYR A 505 19.80 0.94 -8.31
N GLY A 506 19.63 1.53 -9.49
CA GLY A 506 20.25 1.03 -10.72
C GLY A 506 21.78 1.02 -10.69
N ARG A 507 22.41 1.93 -9.93
CA ARG A 507 23.87 1.94 -9.72
C ARG A 507 24.38 0.62 -9.17
N LEU A 508 23.67 0.04 -8.20
CA LEU A 508 24.05 -1.24 -7.59
C LEU A 508 23.74 -2.46 -8.48
N LEU A 509 22.92 -2.26 -9.52
CA LEU A 509 22.63 -3.27 -10.53
C LEU A 509 23.54 -3.14 -11.76
N ASN A 510 24.45 -2.16 -11.79
CA ASN A 510 25.23 -1.77 -12.98
C ASN A 510 24.34 -1.56 -14.21
N ALA A 511 23.22 -0.88 -13.98
CA ALA A 511 22.22 -0.55 -14.99
C ALA A 511 22.55 0.75 -15.71
N ASP A 512 22.48 0.77 -17.04
CA ASP A 512 22.55 2.02 -17.80
C ASP A 512 21.21 2.80 -17.75
N SER A 513 20.08 2.09 -17.67
CA SER A 513 18.74 2.65 -17.52
C SER A 513 17.86 1.74 -16.65
N TRP A 514 16.92 2.34 -15.91
CA TRP A 514 15.97 1.59 -15.08
C TRP A 514 14.71 2.42 -14.82
N ASN A 515 13.72 1.79 -14.20
CA ASN A 515 12.49 2.46 -13.82
C ASN A 515 12.68 3.29 -12.53
N GLU A 516 12.77 4.62 -12.69
CA GLU A 516 12.94 5.59 -11.60
C GLU A 516 11.68 5.85 -10.77
N THR A 517 10.56 5.16 -11.04
CA THR A 517 9.33 5.24 -10.23
C THR A 517 9.28 4.19 -9.12
N ILE A 518 10.26 3.28 -9.07
CA ILE A 518 10.26 2.14 -8.15
C ILE A 518 10.99 2.47 -6.85
N HIS A 519 10.24 2.45 -5.75
CA HIS A 519 10.77 2.62 -4.39
C HIS A 519 11.17 1.29 -3.75
N THR A 520 11.64 1.31 -2.50
CA THR A 520 11.94 0.08 -1.75
C THR A 520 10.73 -0.83 -1.52
N ASN A 521 9.49 -0.35 -1.78
CA ASN A 521 8.25 -1.05 -1.46
C ASN A 521 8.19 -1.53 -0.01
N ASN A 522 8.79 -0.76 0.90
CA ASN A 522 8.74 -0.98 2.33
C ASN A 522 9.04 0.36 3.00
N TRP A 523 8.04 0.95 3.64
CA TRP A 523 8.16 2.25 4.27
C TRP A 523 9.31 2.33 5.29
N TYR A 524 9.52 1.29 6.08
CA TYR A 524 10.57 1.28 7.09
C TYR A 524 11.97 1.30 6.46
N LEU A 525 12.18 0.53 5.39
CA LEU A 525 13.42 0.55 4.63
C LEU A 525 13.61 1.89 3.91
N GLU A 526 12.57 2.44 3.30
CA GLU A 526 12.64 3.73 2.62
C GLU A 526 13.10 4.85 3.58
N PHE A 527 12.57 4.87 4.80
CA PHE A 527 12.94 5.87 5.81
C PHE A 527 14.38 5.67 6.29
N LEU A 528 14.83 4.43 6.47
CA LEU A 528 16.22 4.13 6.85
C LEU A 528 17.21 4.46 5.74
N VAL A 529 16.92 4.10 4.49
CA VAL A 529 17.73 4.45 3.32
C VAL A 529 17.80 5.97 3.16
N GLY A 530 16.65 6.63 3.29
CA GLY A 530 16.51 8.05 3.04
C GLY A 530 17.15 8.94 4.10
N GLY A 531 16.77 8.77 5.36
CA GLY A 531 17.20 9.63 6.46
C GLY A 531 18.26 9.03 7.39
N GLY A 532 18.68 7.79 7.12
CA GLY A 532 19.58 7.05 8.02
C GLY A 532 19.01 6.87 9.43
N LEU A 533 19.84 6.35 10.32
CA LEU A 533 19.52 6.23 11.74
C LEU A 533 19.25 7.60 12.40
N LEU A 534 19.85 8.69 11.90
CA LEU A 534 19.69 10.01 12.49
C LEU A 534 18.25 10.50 12.42
N ALA A 535 17.59 10.41 11.25
CA ALA A 535 16.22 10.87 11.09
C ALA A 535 15.18 9.76 11.32
N ALA A 536 15.47 8.52 10.88
CA ALA A 536 14.50 7.42 10.97
C ALA A 536 14.30 6.91 12.40
N LEU A 537 15.36 6.86 13.23
CA LEU A 537 15.23 6.34 14.60
C LEU A 537 14.30 7.21 15.47
N PRO A 538 14.44 8.55 15.54
CA PRO A 538 13.47 9.39 16.26
C PRO A 538 12.03 9.21 15.77
N PHE A 539 11.85 9.03 14.46
CA PHE A 539 10.54 8.76 13.88
C PHE A 539 9.96 7.42 14.34
N PHE A 540 10.76 6.34 14.35
CA PHE A 540 10.30 5.03 14.84
C PHE A 540 10.09 5.01 16.35
N VAL A 541 10.88 5.74 17.12
CA VAL A 541 10.65 5.94 18.56
C VAL A 541 9.32 6.67 18.78
N TRP A 542 9.00 7.66 17.95
CA TRP A 542 7.69 8.32 17.98
C TRP A 542 6.55 7.34 17.66
N LEU A 543 6.66 6.54 16.60
CA LEU A 543 5.65 5.52 16.27
C LEU A 543 5.46 4.52 17.42
N ALA A 544 6.54 4.02 18.01
CA ALA A 544 6.48 3.10 19.14
C ALA A 544 5.82 3.76 20.37
N TRP A 545 6.10 5.05 20.61
CA TRP A 545 5.46 5.83 21.67
C TRP A 545 3.95 5.95 21.46
N GLU A 546 3.50 6.30 20.26
CA GLU A 546 2.06 6.38 19.93
C GLU A 546 1.38 5.01 20.07
N GLY A 547 2.04 3.93 19.64
CA GLY A 547 1.56 2.56 19.85
C GLY A 547 1.41 2.19 21.32
N LEU A 548 2.38 2.55 22.16
CA LEU A 548 2.30 2.35 23.61
C LEU A 548 1.19 3.18 24.26
N LEU A 549 0.95 4.41 23.78
CA LEU A 549 -0.18 5.23 24.23
C LEU A 549 -1.51 4.59 23.85
N ALA A 550 -1.67 4.16 22.59
CA ALA A 550 -2.86 3.46 22.12
C ALA A 550 -3.12 2.20 22.97
N TRP A 551 -2.08 1.40 23.25
CA TRP A 551 -2.16 0.23 24.12
C TRP A 551 -2.65 0.56 25.53
N ARG A 552 -2.10 1.63 26.15
CA ARG A 552 -2.54 2.09 27.48
C ARG A 552 -3.99 2.56 27.49
N VAL A 553 -4.44 3.24 26.43
CA VAL A 553 -5.82 3.68 26.28
C VAL A 553 -6.77 2.49 26.12
N LEU A 554 -6.42 1.51 25.28
CA LEU A 554 -7.22 0.29 25.10
C LEU A 554 -7.34 -0.54 26.39
N ARG A 555 -6.37 -0.46 27.31
CA ARG A 555 -6.43 -1.10 28.63
C ARG A 555 -7.40 -0.45 29.61
N ARG A 556 -7.94 0.73 29.31
CA ARG A 556 -8.85 1.47 30.19
C ARG A 556 -10.25 1.59 29.57
N PRO A 557 -11.01 0.48 29.47
CA PRO A 557 -12.39 0.54 28.99
C PRO A 557 -13.27 1.36 29.97
N PRO A 558 -14.38 1.95 29.50
CA PRO A 558 -14.95 1.82 28.16
C PRO A 558 -14.27 2.69 27.09
N VAL A 559 -14.12 2.17 25.87
CA VAL A 559 -13.54 2.90 24.72
C VAL A 559 -14.62 3.33 23.71
N ASP A 560 -14.42 4.48 23.06
CA ASP A 560 -15.29 5.00 21.99
C ASP A 560 -15.13 4.15 20.70
N PRO A 561 -16.20 3.63 20.08
CA PRO A 561 -16.09 2.85 18.83
C PRO A 561 -15.36 3.58 17.70
N TRP A 562 -15.52 4.91 17.59
CA TRP A 562 -14.79 5.70 16.60
C TRP A 562 -13.28 5.73 16.86
N LEU A 563 -12.86 5.61 18.12
CA LEU A 563 -11.44 5.46 18.44
C LEU A 563 -10.89 4.12 17.96
N LEU A 564 -11.64 3.03 18.15
CA LEU A 564 -11.25 1.71 17.62
C LEU A 564 -11.07 1.77 16.10
N ALA A 565 -11.93 2.51 15.40
CA ALA A 565 -11.82 2.68 13.96
C ALA A 565 -10.56 3.48 13.55
N ILE A 566 -10.24 4.59 14.24
CA ILE A 566 -9.02 5.36 14.00
C ILE A 566 -7.78 4.48 14.22
N LEU A 567 -7.70 3.80 15.36
CA LEU A 567 -6.54 2.98 15.71
C LEU A 567 -6.37 1.79 14.77
N ALA A 568 -7.47 1.17 14.31
CA ALA A 568 -7.42 0.11 13.32
C ALA A 568 -6.99 0.62 11.93
N GLY A 569 -7.42 1.82 11.53
CA GLY A 569 -6.95 2.46 10.29
C GLY A 569 -5.46 2.80 10.33
N LEU A 570 -4.97 3.33 11.47
CA LEU A 570 -3.53 3.56 11.68
C LEU A 570 -2.75 2.24 11.69
N LEU A 571 -3.29 1.18 12.30
CA LEU A 571 -2.69 -0.15 12.26
C LEU A 571 -2.64 -0.72 10.84
N ALA A 572 -3.66 -0.45 10.02
CA ALA A 572 -3.67 -0.84 8.61
C ALA A 572 -2.49 -0.21 7.85
N PHE A 573 -2.25 1.10 8.02
CA PHE A 573 -1.07 1.76 7.46
C PHE A 573 0.25 1.12 7.91
N LEU A 574 0.40 0.80 9.20
CA LEU A 574 1.62 0.19 9.73
C LEU A 574 1.90 -1.19 9.12
N ILE A 575 0.86 -2.00 8.92
CA ILE A 575 0.96 -3.35 8.33
C ILE A 575 1.20 -3.25 6.82
N HIS A 576 0.44 -2.41 6.12
CA HIS A 576 0.61 -2.20 4.68
C HIS A 576 2.01 -1.67 4.36
N GLY A 577 2.54 -0.78 5.20
CA GLY A 577 3.88 -0.20 5.07
C GLY A 577 5.04 -1.21 5.15
N LEU A 578 4.79 -2.46 5.56
CA LEU A 578 5.79 -3.53 5.47
C LEU A 578 6.03 -3.99 4.02
N LEU A 579 5.06 -3.74 3.13
CA LEU A 579 5.03 -4.25 1.76
C LEU A 579 4.88 -3.16 0.70
N ASP A 580 4.74 -1.91 1.13
CA ASP A 580 4.67 -0.78 0.23
C ASP A 580 5.18 0.53 0.85
N PHE A 581 5.38 1.54 0.01
CA PHE A 581 5.74 2.89 0.38
C PHE A 581 4.74 3.90 -0.18
N PHE A 582 3.98 4.56 0.69
CA PHE A 582 2.85 5.43 0.29
C PHE A 582 2.83 6.80 0.97
N LEU A 583 3.68 7.07 1.98
CA LEU A 583 3.55 8.28 2.81
C LEU A 583 3.97 9.58 2.12
N LEU A 584 4.71 9.51 1.01
CA LEU A 584 5.12 10.67 0.23
C LEU A 584 4.18 11.02 -0.92
N PHE A 585 3.07 10.29 -1.06
CA PHE A 585 2.00 10.64 -1.98
C PHE A 585 0.94 11.42 -1.21
N ASN A 586 0.41 12.51 -1.77
CA ASN A 586 -0.40 13.44 -1.00
C ASN A 586 -1.71 12.78 -0.55
N SER A 587 -2.43 12.06 -1.42
CA SER A 587 -3.68 11.38 -1.06
C SER A 587 -3.56 10.45 0.16
N THR A 588 -2.55 9.56 0.18
CA THR A 588 -2.35 8.56 1.25
C THR A 588 -1.58 9.13 2.44
N GLY A 589 -0.58 9.98 2.20
CA GLY A 589 0.19 10.67 3.23
C GLY A 589 -0.69 11.60 4.07
N LEU A 590 -1.47 12.47 3.42
CA LEU A 590 -2.40 13.37 4.12
C LEU A 590 -3.51 12.61 4.83
N LEU A 591 -3.99 11.48 4.28
CA LEU A 591 -4.92 10.59 4.99
C LEU A 591 -4.32 10.06 6.30
N PHE A 592 -3.08 9.55 6.27
CA PHE A 592 -2.38 9.07 7.47
C PHE A 592 -2.25 10.18 8.51
N TRP A 593 -1.74 11.35 8.12
CA TRP A 593 -1.53 12.47 9.02
C TRP A 593 -2.84 13.05 9.58
N LEU A 594 -3.91 13.04 8.78
CA LEU A 594 -5.24 13.41 9.24
C LEU A 594 -5.74 12.44 10.33
N LEU A 595 -5.56 11.13 10.18
CA LEU A 595 -5.90 10.16 11.23
C LEU A 595 -5.09 10.35 12.51
N VAL A 596 -3.77 10.60 12.40
CA VAL A 596 -2.91 10.92 13.55
C VAL A 596 -3.44 12.18 14.25
N GLY A 597 -3.79 13.21 13.49
CA GLY A 597 -4.38 14.43 14.04
C GLY A 597 -5.72 14.21 14.74
N LEU A 598 -6.60 13.35 14.21
CA LEU A 598 -7.87 12.99 14.84
C LEU A 598 -7.68 12.14 16.10
N TRP A 599 -6.64 11.29 16.13
CA TRP A 599 -6.20 10.56 17.32
C TRP A 599 -5.74 11.52 18.42
N TRP A 600 -4.88 12.48 18.10
CA TRP A 600 -4.42 13.50 19.05
C TRP A 600 -5.55 14.42 19.52
N GLN A 601 -6.50 14.73 18.64
CA GLN A 601 -7.69 15.48 19.00
C GLN A 601 -8.56 14.71 20.01
N TRP A 602 -8.70 13.39 19.84
CA TRP A 602 -9.37 12.54 20.82
C TRP A 602 -8.67 12.54 22.17
N LEU A 603 -7.33 12.43 22.18
CA LEU A 603 -6.53 12.48 23.42
C LEU A 603 -6.72 13.81 24.18
N LYS A 604 -6.76 14.94 23.44
CA LYS A 604 -7.01 16.28 23.99
C LYS A 604 -8.39 16.38 24.65
N GLU A 605 -9.45 15.92 23.96
CA GLU A 605 -10.83 15.96 24.45
C GLU A 605 -11.01 15.14 25.74
N ASN A 606 -10.36 13.96 25.81
CA ASN A 606 -10.54 13.02 26.92
C ASN A 606 -9.55 13.23 28.08
N LYS A 607 -8.86 14.39 28.12
CA LYS A 607 -7.91 14.83 29.17
C LYS A 607 -7.28 13.66 29.91
N SER A 608 -6.48 12.83 29.24
CA SER A 608 -5.84 11.68 29.89
C SER A 608 -5.18 12.14 31.20
N PRO A 609 -5.72 11.78 32.39
CA PRO A 609 -5.11 12.17 33.64
C PRO A 609 -3.79 11.40 33.73
N GLN A 610 -2.72 12.13 34.03
CA GLN A 610 -1.40 11.61 34.39
C GLN A 610 -0.48 11.05 33.28
N ILE A 611 -0.06 11.91 32.36
CA ILE A 611 1.33 11.85 31.86
C ILE A 611 2.29 12.66 32.78
N GLY A 612 1.73 13.47 33.70
CA GLY A 612 2.48 14.32 34.63
C GLY A 612 3.03 13.64 35.89
N ASP A 613 2.62 12.41 36.24
CA ASP A 613 2.94 11.84 37.58
C ASP A 613 3.88 10.61 37.56
N TYR A 614 4.30 10.15 36.38
CA TYR A 614 5.24 9.03 36.23
C TYR A 614 6.63 9.46 35.73
N GLY A 615 6.82 10.76 35.50
CA GLY A 615 8.03 11.32 34.88
C GLY A 615 9.27 11.38 35.76
N SER A 616 9.16 11.19 37.08
CA SER A 616 10.30 11.26 38.01
C SER A 616 10.83 9.89 38.47
N ARG A 617 10.15 8.77 38.17
CA ARG A 617 10.54 7.43 38.68
C ARG A 617 10.87 6.38 37.63
N GLN A 618 10.71 6.62 36.32
CA GLN A 618 10.98 5.60 35.29
C GLN A 618 12.04 5.96 34.23
N ILE A 619 12.76 7.07 34.41
CA ILE A 619 14.01 7.30 33.64
C ILE A 619 15.06 6.21 33.97
N THR A 620 14.92 5.49 35.09
CA THR A 620 15.77 4.35 35.43
C THR A 620 15.52 3.09 34.58
N PHE A 621 14.42 2.97 33.82
CA PHE A 621 14.13 1.76 33.05
C PHE A 621 14.67 1.78 31.61
N PHE A 622 14.85 2.96 31.01
CA PHE A 622 15.42 3.08 29.65
C PHE A 622 16.91 3.44 29.62
N LEU A 623 17.49 3.91 30.72
CA LEU A 623 18.94 4.14 30.89
C LEU A 623 19.69 2.97 31.54
N SER A 624 19.02 1.84 31.81
CA SER A 624 19.62 0.61 32.36
C SER A 624 19.74 -0.52 31.33
N LEU A 625 20.09 -0.19 30.09
CA LEU A 625 20.85 -1.09 29.21
C LEU A 625 22.30 -1.20 29.74
N ARG A 626 22.45 -1.69 30.98
CA ARG A 626 23.68 -2.34 31.41
C ARG A 626 23.65 -3.73 30.81
N LEU A 627 24.37 -3.86 29.70
CA LEU A 627 25.04 -5.07 29.22
C LEU A 627 24.87 -6.27 30.16
N CYS A 628 24.17 -7.30 29.67
CA CYS A 628 24.36 -8.68 30.13
C CYS A 628 25.83 -9.08 29.91
N ALA A 629 26.67 -8.73 30.87
CA ALA A 629 28.04 -9.23 31.04
C ALA A 629 28.08 -10.08 32.31
N SER A 630 27.30 -11.16 32.33
CA SER A 630 27.31 -12.14 33.43
C SER A 630 26.89 -13.53 32.94
N ALA A 631 27.60 -14.02 31.91
CA ALA A 631 27.51 -15.41 31.45
C ALA A 631 28.87 -15.97 30.95
N LEU A 632 29.99 -15.45 31.47
CA LEU A 632 31.34 -15.95 31.20
C LEU A 632 32.20 -15.89 32.48
N SER A 633 31.81 -16.66 33.50
CA SER A 633 32.73 -17.00 34.59
C SER A 633 32.26 -18.28 35.30
N PHE A 634 32.37 -19.44 34.64
CA PHE A 634 32.45 -20.71 35.36
C PHE A 634 33.05 -21.80 34.47
N SER A 635 34.38 -21.90 34.46
CA SER A 635 35.12 -23.16 34.24
C SER A 635 36.62 -22.90 34.43
N ARG A 636 37.11 -23.14 35.64
CA ARG A 636 38.48 -23.61 35.93
C ARG A 636 38.57 -24.05 37.40
N LYS A 637 38.97 -25.32 37.60
CA LYS A 637 39.27 -26.05 38.84
C LYS A 637 37.99 -26.57 39.53
N VAL A 638 37.76 -27.88 39.71
CA VAL A 638 38.65 -29.02 40.01
C VAL A 638 38.60 -30.10 38.95
#